data_AF-A0A432IKS1-F1
#
_entry.id   AF-A0A432IKS1-F1
#
_cell.length_a   1.000
_cell.length_b   1.000
_cell.length_c   1.000
_cell.angle_alpha   90.00
_cell.angle_beta   90.00
_cell.angle_gamma   90.00
#
_symmetry.space_group_name_H-M   'P 1'
#
loop_
_entity.id
_entity.type
_entity.pdbx_description
1 polymer ?
#
loop_
_entity_poly.entity_id
_entity_poly.type
_entity_poly.pdbx_seq_one_letter_code
_entity_poly.pdbx_strand_id
1 'polypeptide(L)'
;MHSKRSISPRVALQLLLMMWLLTGGAAVTAQVIEPEPTGEDEPSSEQVDGPEKIALEKAVKSLGNLPRAKKARNQRLLELEDQFEQVRDNWPQTVSAHQALAYRSECQRLLGRTRPAREGYLEFLSLDPGDDTVAMALHGLGHCLQENLEWEQAQQRFDQVPRRFPEHALVPECLFDAGYCLREQGEFSRARSTWNRLISQHSAKGAARKARNLLTTLRPPRQRMIDLARQWEREHSRWMALPYSERAKGIKGLEDILDEVGDCRCRESEFFLRSLLEKPDKQIQAIAAVPLLSVGGDEAAKLILSRLPSLTAAGRRAVLEAMRPRHLEKVKLDPIERWATGANQLVADAALDLLGRIGTREAARLLVEIIPAGDSVDQIPAVHRKKFDLILRSLRSIRDAKALGWLHDKVLDQDRARLLARIAVADALGRAGFKRAAETLSGLLTHPSAPLRKAAVQALALLGSASAVEDITRASRKMKRDAEFQREAVRALIRLDPTEALEMLLALGNHRDVALRTLVVTALGKISNEASLVRRIEALTDPAWQVRSAALRALEGVHDVRLVDALLDAMEREQGALLPQVVACLITVTGADLGPEVEDWRKYWQRERDRYDPVEIARKETDQKGGKTFVRKADPDAARTPSYFGVEIISRRIAFVIDCSGSMSQQVTVPKEGGGSESMTRIALAKSELLTALIKLRPGTFFNLVRFDNKPVNLNPKPVRLSPKSVKNAKQFVLGLQPGGGTNIYDSLAEVLKAGEVDTIFFLSDGAPSMGTFVDPERILEEILRLNQESQVTIHTISVGFSSTFMEQLADQNRGSYIVAGR
;
A
#
# COMPACT_ATOMS: atom_id res chain seq x y z
N MET A 1 -59.60 -18.04 -41.25
CA MET A 1 -59.54 -18.72 -42.56
C MET A 1 -58.72 -17.86 -43.51
N HIS A 2 -57.64 -18.43 -44.05
CA HIS A 2 -56.89 -18.13 -45.30
C HIS A 2 -56.56 -16.66 -45.67
N SER A 3 -55.37 -16.26 -46.13
CA SER A 3 -54.21 -17.02 -46.66
C SER A 3 -52.92 -16.20 -46.57
N LYS A 4 -51.81 -16.92 -46.36
CA LYS A 4 -50.42 -16.50 -46.57
C LYS A 4 -50.17 -15.99 -48.00
N ARG A 5 -49.36 -14.94 -48.16
CA ARG A 5 -48.30 -14.89 -49.19
C ARG A 5 -47.06 -14.17 -48.64
N SER A 6 -45.97 -14.93 -48.61
CA SER A 6 -44.62 -14.60 -48.19
C SER A 6 -43.90 -13.72 -49.20
N ILE A 7 -43.26 -12.64 -48.74
CA ILE A 7 -42.20 -11.95 -49.48
C ILE A 7 -40.87 -12.50 -48.97
N SER A 8 -40.04 -13.00 -49.88
CA SER A 8 -38.77 -13.64 -49.53
C SER A 8 -37.74 -12.63 -49.00
N PRO A 9 -36.83 -13.02 -48.08
CA PRO A 9 -35.78 -12.14 -47.53
C PRO A 9 -34.82 -11.56 -48.59
N ARG A 10 -34.79 -12.13 -49.79
CA ARG A 10 -33.93 -11.68 -50.91
C ARG A 10 -34.39 -10.37 -51.55
N VAL A 11 -35.68 -10.02 -51.49
CA VAL A 11 -36.21 -8.80 -52.13
C VAL A 11 -36.07 -7.57 -51.24
N ALA A 12 -36.09 -7.73 -49.91
CA ALA A 12 -35.82 -6.64 -48.97
C ALA A 12 -34.33 -6.25 -48.94
N LEU A 13 -33.43 -7.21 -49.15
CA LEU A 13 -31.98 -6.98 -49.21
C LEU A 13 -31.57 -6.27 -50.51
N GLN A 14 -32.28 -6.49 -51.62
CA GLN A 14 -32.01 -5.84 -52.92
C GLN A 14 -32.38 -4.35 -52.93
N LEU A 15 -33.36 -3.92 -52.12
CA LEU A 15 -33.78 -2.51 -52.02
C LEU A 15 -32.90 -1.69 -51.07
N LEU A 16 -32.26 -2.32 -50.07
CA LEU A 16 -31.32 -1.65 -49.16
C LEU A 16 -29.91 -1.52 -49.75
N LEU A 17 -29.49 -2.45 -50.62
CA LEU A 17 -28.19 -2.37 -51.31
C LEU A 17 -28.16 -1.28 -52.40
N MET A 18 -29.33 -0.90 -52.95
CA MET A 18 -29.44 0.10 -54.01
C MET A 18 -29.37 1.55 -53.49
N MET A 19 -29.56 1.77 -52.18
CA MET A 19 -29.43 3.10 -51.54
C MET A 19 -28.02 3.44 -51.06
N TRP A 20 -27.08 2.48 -51.03
CA TRP A 20 -25.72 2.71 -50.53
C TRP A 20 -24.68 3.02 -51.63
N LEU A 21 -25.07 2.94 -52.91
CA LEU A 21 -24.17 3.13 -54.06
C LEU A 21 -24.11 4.56 -54.62
N LEU A 22 -24.66 5.58 -53.93
CA LEU A 22 -24.69 6.96 -54.43
C LEU A 22 -23.83 7.98 -53.66
N THR A 23 -23.04 7.60 -52.67
CA THR A 23 -22.07 8.52 -52.04
C THR A 23 -20.75 7.81 -51.78
N GLY A 24 -19.79 8.06 -52.67
CA GLY A 24 -18.52 7.35 -52.77
C GLY A 24 -17.58 7.53 -51.57
N GLY A 25 -16.82 6.46 -51.30
CA GLY A 25 -15.64 6.45 -50.45
C GLY A 25 -14.60 5.52 -51.09
N ALA A 26 -13.36 6.01 -51.19
CA ALA A 26 -12.29 5.43 -51.98
C ALA A 26 -11.70 4.13 -51.38
N ALA A 27 -11.35 3.25 -52.31
CA ALA A 27 -10.68 1.95 -52.25
C ALA A 27 -9.63 1.70 -51.14
N VAL A 28 -9.74 0.53 -50.52
CA VAL A 28 -8.60 -0.40 -50.31
C VAL A 28 -9.06 -1.81 -50.68
N THR A 29 -8.29 -2.44 -51.56
CA THR A 29 -8.50 -3.75 -52.19
C THR A 29 -8.31 -4.91 -51.22
N ALA A 30 -9.32 -5.75 -51.03
CA ALA A 30 -9.20 -7.08 -50.42
C ALA A 30 -9.38 -8.14 -51.51
N GLN A 31 -8.33 -8.95 -51.74
CA GLN A 31 -8.40 -10.12 -52.61
C GLN A 31 -9.22 -11.23 -51.95
N VAL A 32 -9.99 -11.88 -52.80
CA VAL A 32 -10.92 -12.99 -52.57
C VAL A 32 -10.13 -14.27 -52.24
N ILE A 33 -10.54 -14.99 -51.20
CA ILE A 33 -10.28 -16.42 -51.03
C ILE A 33 -11.64 -17.09 -50.77
N GLU A 34 -12.03 -18.01 -51.66
CA GLU A 34 -13.25 -18.81 -51.59
C GLU A 34 -13.16 -19.91 -50.50
N PRO A 35 -14.30 -20.42 -49.97
CA PRO A 35 -14.29 -21.44 -48.93
C PRO A 35 -14.61 -22.84 -49.47
N GLU A 36 -13.81 -23.84 -49.13
CA GLU A 36 -14.19 -25.26 -48.98
C GLU A 36 -13.07 -26.01 -48.19
N PRO A 37 -13.29 -27.20 -47.60
CA PRO A 37 -14.44 -27.71 -46.86
C PRO A 37 -14.03 -28.22 -45.45
N THR A 38 -15.00 -28.76 -44.72
CA THR A 38 -14.91 -29.27 -43.35
C THR A 38 -13.93 -30.41 -43.11
N GLY A 39 -13.19 -30.32 -42.00
CA GLY A 39 -12.79 -31.47 -41.16
C GLY A 39 -11.30 -31.78 -41.15
N GLU A 40 -10.61 -31.39 -40.07
CA GLU A 40 -9.66 -32.20 -39.30
C GLU A 40 -9.22 -31.40 -38.07
N ASP A 41 -9.21 -32.05 -36.90
CA ASP A 41 -8.86 -31.49 -35.60
C ASP A 41 -7.39 -31.04 -35.58
N GLU A 42 -7.13 -29.73 -35.69
CA GLU A 42 -5.83 -29.13 -35.32
C GLU A 42 -5.86 -28.69 -33.84
N PRO A 43 -4.81 -28.99 -33.05
CA PRO A 43 -4.75 -28.59 -31.66
C PRO A 43 -4.69 -27.06 -31.58
N SER A 44 -5.54 -26.50 -30.71
CA SER A 44 -5.63 -25.08 -30.39
C SER A 44 -4.25 -24.43 -30.30
N SER A 45 -3.90 -23.60 -31.29
CA SER A 45 -2.77 -22.68 -31.20
C SER A 45 -2.99 -21.79 -29.99
N GLU A 46 -2.12 -21.89 -28.98
CA GLU A 46 -2.11 -20.98 -27.83
C GLU A 46 -2.02 -19.55 -28.34
N GLN A 47 -3.12 -18.79 -28.23
CA GLN A 47 -3.10 -17.35 -28.39
C GLN A 47 -2.18 -16.80 -27.30
N VAL A 48 -0.99 -16.35 -27.71
CA VAL A 48 -0.07 -15.65 -26.82
C VAL A 48 -0.74 -14.34 -26.41
N ASP A 49 -1.10 -14.25 -25.13
CA ASP A 49 -1.76 -13.08 -24.59
C ASP A 49 -0.90 -11.82 -24.73
N GLY A 50 -1.50 -10.72 -25.18
CA GLY A 50 -0.83 -9.43 -25.30
C GLY A 50 -0.31 -8.91 -23.94
N PRO A 51 0.73 -8.07 -23.93
CA PRO A 51 1.35 -7.55 -22.70
C PRO A 51 0.34 -6.84 -21.78
N GLU A 52 -0.69 -6.21 -22.35
CA GLU A 52 -1.80 -5.58 -21.63
C GLU A 52 -2.64 -6.57 -20.83
N LYS A 53 -2.90 -7.76 -21.40
CA LYS A 53 -3.70 -8.81 -20.77
C LYS A 53 -2.92 -9.49 -19.66
N ILE A 54 -1.63 -9.76 -19.88
CA ILE A 54 -0.72 -10.31 -18.86
C ILE A 54 -0.62 -9.37 -17.65
N ALA A 55 -0.45 -8.06 -17.90
CA ALA A 55 -0.36 -7.05 -16.84
C ALA A 55 -1.66 -6.99 -16.02
N LEU A 56 -2.81 -6.99 -16.70
CA LEU A 56 -4.13 -7.00 -16.07
C LEU A 56 -4.32 -8.27 -15.22
N GLU A 57 -4.10 -9.45 -15.78
CA GLU A 57 -4.29 -10.73 -15.08
C GLU A 57 -3.42 -10.85 -13.83
N LYS A 58 -2.18 -10.38 -13.89
CA LYS A 58 -1.28 -10.32 -12.74
C LYS A 58 -1.86 -9.46 -11.62
N ALA A 59 -2.41 -8.29 -11.95
CA ALA A 59 -3.04 -7.40 -10.98
C ALA A 59 -4.35 -7.99 -10.42
N VAL A 60 -5.21 -8.56 -11.27
CA VAL A 60 -6.47 -9.21 -10.87
C VAL A 60 -6.21 -10.40 -9.94
N LYS A 61 -5.23 -11.25 -10.26
CA LYS A 61 -4.83 -12.38 -9.40
C LYS A 61 -4.34 -11.90 -8.03
N SER A 62 -3.69 -10.74 -7.98
CA SER A 62 -3.30 -10.14 -6.71
C SER A 62 -4.48 -9.53 -5.94
N LEU A 63 -5.49 -9.00 -6.63
CA LEU A 63 -6.71 -8.50 -5.99
C LEU A 63 -7.51 -9.64 -5.33
N GLY A 64 -7.47 -10.84 -5.90
CA GLY A 64 -8.04 -12.04 -5.28
C GLY A 64 -7.32 -12.49 -3.99
N ASN A 65 -6.05 -12.10 -3.80
CA ASN A 65 -5.17 -12.55 -2.71
C ASN A 65 -4.76 -11.40 -1.77
N LEU A 66 -5.75 -10.66 -1.28
CA LEU A 66 -5.50 -9.53 -0.40
C LEU A 66 -5.05 -9.95 1.02
N PRO A 67 -4.15 -9.19 1.66
CA PRO A 67 -3.78 -9.40 3.06
C PRO A 67 -4.99 -9.36 4.00
N ARG A 68 -4.98 -10.18 5.06
CA ARG A 68 -6.05 -10.19 6.09
C ARG A 68 -6.04 -8.93 6.95
N ALA A 69 -4.87 -8.35 7.21
CA ALA A 69 -4.74 -7.17 8.06
C ALA A 69 -5.29 -5.93 7.33
N LYS A 70 -6.28 -5.23 7.92
CA LYS A 70 -6.97 -4.08 7.31
C LYS A 70 -6.02 -3.04 6.71
N LYS A 71 -4.91 -2.73 7.39
CA LYS A 71 -3.92 -1.77 6.91
C LYS A 71 -3.17 -2.27 5.68
N ALA A 72 -2.57 -3.46 5.74
CA ALA A 72 -1.86 -4.07 4.61
C ALA A 72 -2.80 -4.33 3.42
N ARG A 73 -4.06 -4.68 3.70
CA ARG A 73 -5.13 -4.78 2.71
C ARG A 73 -5.33 -3.46 1.99
N ASN A 74 -5.55 -2.38 2.75
CA ASN A 74 -5.78 -1.06 2.18
C ASN A 74 -4.56 -0.58 1.37
N GLN A 75 -3.34 -0.80 1.85
CA GLN A 75 -2.14 -0.45 1.09
C GLN A 75 -2.04 -1.23 -0.21
N ARG A 76 -2.28 -2.54 -0.18
CA ARG A 76 -2.27 -3.35 -1.39
C ARG A 76 -3.35 -2.91 -2.38
N LEU A 77 -4.51 -2.50 -1.89
CA LEU A 77 -5.56 -1.93 -2.73
C LEU A 77 -5.14 -0.62 -3.41
N LEU A 78 -4.33 0.21 -2.77
CA LEU A 78 -3.77 1.44 -3.39
C LEU A 78 -2.76 1.10 -4.48
N GLU A 79 -1.84 0.18 -4.21
CA GLU A 79 -0.86 -0.28 -5.21
C GLU A 79 -1.55 -0.92 -6.43
N LEU A 80 -2.62 -1.67 -6.18
CA LEU A 80 -3.44 -2.26 -7.24
C LEU A 80 -4.20 -1.19 -8.02
N GLU A 81 -4.72 -0.16 -7.34
CA GLU A 81 -5.32 1.01 -8.00
C GLU A 81 -4.35 1.64 -9.01
N ASP A 82 -3.10 1.87 -8.59
CA ASP A 82 -2.05 2.42 -9.45
C ASP A 82 -1.68 1.47 -10.60
N GLN A 83 -1.59 0.16 -10.33
CA GLN A 83 -1.31 -0.85 -11.37
C GLN A 83 -2.41 -0.89 -12.43
N PHE A 84 -3.68 -0.84 -12.01
CA PHE A 84 -4.79 -0.78 -12.95
C PHE A 84 -4.80 0.53 -13.75
N GLU A 85 -4.44 1.66 -13.12
CA GLU A 85 -4.31 2.91 -13.87
C GLU A 85 -3.15 2.88 -14.87
N GLN A 86 -2.02 2.26 -14.52
CA GLN A 86 -0.91 2.06 -15.47
C GLN A 86 -1.33 1.22 -16.69
N VAL A 87 -2.14 0.17 -16.50
CA VAL A 87 -2.69 -0.61 -17.62
C VAL A 87 -3.55 0.29 -18.52
N ARG A 88 -4.34 1.19 -17.94
CA ARG A 88 -5.16 2.15 -18.71
C ARG A 88 -4.32 3.17 -19.47
N ASP A 89 -3.31 3.74 -18.81
CA ASP A 89 -2.46 4.78 -19.39
C ASP A 89 -1.58 4.22 -20.51
N ASN A 90 -1.06 3.00 -20.34
CA ASN A 90 -0.19 2.34 -21.32
C ASN A 90 -0.96 1.83 -22.54
N TRP A 91 -2.23 1.40 -22.36
CA TRP A 91 -3.04 0.77 -23.42
C TRP A 91 -4.48 1.29 -23.50
N PRO A 92 -4.70 2.60 -23.69
CA PRO A 92 -5.99 3.26 -23.48
C PRO A 92 -7.13 2.80 -24.42
N GLN A 93 -6.80 2.20 -25.56
CA GLN A 93 -7.78 1.74 -26.57
C GLN A 93 -8.11 0.24 -26.47
N THR A 94 -7.65 -0.44 -25.42
CA THR A 94 -7.80 -1.90 -25.28
C THR A 94 -8.95 -2.29 -24.35
N VAL A 95 -9.51 -3.49 -24.56
CA VAL A 95 -10.51 -4.08 -23.65
C VAL A 95 -9.93 -4.22 -22.23
N SER A 96 -8.63 -4.56 -22.13
CA SER A 96 -7.91 -4.64 -20.85
C SER A 96 -7.89 -3.31 -20.08
N ALA A 97 -7.82 -2.17 -20.77
CA ALA A 97 -7.94 -0.86 -20.12
C ALA A 97 -9.35 -0.60 -19.58
N HIS A 98 -10.40 -1.02 -20.29
CA HIS A 98 -11.77 -0.94 -19.78
C HIS A 98 -11.94 -1.83 -18.54
N GLN A 99 -11.47 -3.08 -18.59
CA GLN A 99 -11.53 -4.00 -17.44
C GLN A 99 -10.72 -3.46 -16.24
N ALA A 100 -9.54 -2.88 -16.49
CA ALA A 100 -8.73 -2.25 -15.46
C ALA A 100 -9.49 -1.12 -14.73
N LEU A 101 -10.32 -0.33 -15.43
CA LEU A 101 -11.17 0.69 -14.80
C LEU A 101 -12.16 0.08 -13.80
N ALA A 102 -12.78 -1.05 -14.14
CA ALA A 102 -13.71 -1.74 -13.24
C ALA A 102 -12.99 -2.26 -11.99
N TYR A 103 -11.84 -2.92 -12.14
CA TYR A 103 -11.07 -3.43 -11.01
C TYR A 103 -10.45 -2.32 -10.14
N ARG A 104 -10.04 -1.21 -10.75
CA ARG A 104 -9.62 0.00 -10.02
C ARG A 104 -10.76 0.53 -9.16
N SER A 105 -11.96 0.60 -9.71
CA SER A 105 -13.16 1.04 -8.98
C SER A 105 -13.49 0.09 -7.83
N GLU A 106 -13.26 -1.21 -7.99
CA GLU A 106 -13.39 -2.19 -6.91
C GLU A 106 -12.37 -1.97 -5.80
N CYS A 107 -11.12 -1.63 -6.14
CA CYS A 107 -10.13 -1.26 -5.14
C CYS A 107 -10.59 -0.04 -4.32
N GLN A 108 -11.08 0.99 -4.99
CA GLN A 108 -11.62 2.19 -4.34
C GLN A 108 -12.80 1.87 -3.42
N ARG A 109 -13.71 1.01 -3.85
CA ARG A 109 -14.85 0.56 -3.03
C ARG A 109 -14.37 -0.17 -1.78
N LEU A 110 -13.44 -1.11 -1.91
CA LEU A 110 -12.88 -1.86 -0.78
C LEU A 110 -12.08 -0.97 0.19
N LEU A 111 -11.57 0.16 -0.29
CA LEU A 111 -10.97 1.23 0.50
C LEU A 111 -11.99 2.13 1.23
N GLY A 112 -13.29 1.95 0.97
CA GLY A 112 -14.37 2.81 1.47
C GLY A 112 -14.48 4.16 0.77
N ARG A 113 -13.89 4.28 -0.44
CA ARG A 113 -13.96 5.47 -1.28
C ARG A 113 -15.16 5.37 -2.23
N THR A 114 -16.36 5.47 -1.66
CA THR A 114 -17.63 5.20 -2.34
C THR A 114 -17.85 6.06 -3.59
N ARG A 115 -17.54 7.36 -3.52
CA ARG A 115 -17.78 8.31 -4.61
C ARG A 115 -16.93 8.04 -5.87
N PRO A 116 -15.58 7.99 -5.79
CA PRO A 116 -14.78 7.68 -6.98
C PRO A 116 -15.05 6.27 -7.51
N ALA A 117 -15.31 5.30 -6.62
CA ALA A 117 -15.70 3.96 -7.05
C ALA A 117 -16.99 3.98 -7.88
N ARG A 118 -18.01 4.72 -7.42
CA ARG A 118 -19.28 4.91 -8.16
C ARG A 118 -19.04 5.56 -9.52
N GLU A 119 -18.26 6.63 -9.58
CA GLU A 119 -17.95 7.35 -10.82
C GLU A 119 -17.24 6.43 -11.82
N GLY A 120 -16.21 5.69 -11.38
CA GLY A 120 -15.49 4.74 -12.23
C GLY A 120 -16.34 3.56 -12.71
N TYR A 121 -17.22 3.03 -11.87
CA TYR A 121 -18.18 2.00 -12.30
C TYR A 121 -19.18 2.51 -13.33
N LEU A 122 -19.69 3.73 -13.18
CA LEU A 122 -20.61 4.32 -14.16
C LEU A 122 -19.91 4.58 -15.49
N GLU A 123 -18.67 5.08 -15.47
CA GLU A 123 -17.83 5.25 -16.67
C GLU A 123 -17.64 3.90 -17.37
N PHE A 124 -17.20 2.86 -16.64
CA PHE A 124 -17.02 1.53 -17.19
C PHE A 124 -18.30 0.95 -17.81
N LEU A 125 -19.43 1.03 -17.10
CA LEU A 125 -20.71 0.51 -17.59
C LEU A 125 -21.25 1.28 -18.80
N SER A 126 -20.84 2.53 -19.00
CA SER A 126 -21.21 3.31 -20.19
C SER A 126 -20.53 2.82 -21.48
N LEU A 127 -19.44 2.07 -21.36
CA LEU A 127 -18.69 1.49 -22.48
C LEU A 127 -19.28 0.14 -22.97
N ASP A 128 -20.20 -0.46 -22.20
CA ASP A 128 -20.86 -1.77 -22.42
C ASP A 128 -19.94 -2.88 -23.02
N PRO A 129 -18.84 -3.26 -22.34
CA PRO A 129 -17.84 -4.18 -22.88
C PRO A 129 -18.30 -5.64 -23.04
N GLY A 130 -19.52 -5.98 -22.57
CA GLY A 130 -20.15 -7.29 -22.81
C GLY A 130 -19.55 -8.50 -22.06
N ASP A 131 -18.46 -8.32 -21.32
CA ASP A 131 -17.76 -9.39 -20.60
C ASP A 131 -18.24 -9.60 -19.15
N ASP A 132 -17.73 -10.65 -18.49
CA ASP A 132 -18.09 -11.01 -17.11
C ASP A 132 -17.71 -9.95 -16.07
N THR A 133 -16.79 -9.02 -16.37
CA THR A 133 -16.43 -7.92 -15.45
C THR A 133 -17.58 -6.93 -15.27
N VAL A 134 -18.56 -6.92 -16.19
CA VAL A 134 -19.83 -6.19 -16.03
C VAL A 134 -20.61 -6.68 -14.81
N ALA A 135 -20.61 -7.99 -14.51
CA ALA A 135 -21.28 -8.52 -13.33
C ALA A 135 -20.64 -8.01 -12.04
N MET A 136 -19.31 -7.95 -11.98
CA MET A 136 -18.57 -7.36 -10.86
C MET A 136 -18.85 -5.86 -10.72
N ALA A 137 -18.82 -5.10 -11.82
CA ALA A 137 -19.07 -3.66 -11.78
C ALA A 137 -20.50 -3.33 -11.33
N LEU A 138 -21.50 -4.09 -11.77
CA LEU A 138 -22.89 -3.95 -11.30
C LEU A 138 -23.02 -4.27 -9.81
N HIS A 139 -22.35 -5.32 -9.33
CA HIS A 139 -22.32 -5.66 -7.90
C HIS A 139 -21.65 -4.56 -7.08
N GLY A 140 -20.45 -4.13 -7.47
CA GLY A 140 -19.69 -3.07 -6.81
C GLY A 140 -20.45 -1.74 -6.79
N LEU A 141 -21.06 -1.33 -7.91
CA LEU A 141 -21.91 -0.14 -7.99
C LEU A 141 -23.14 -0.26 -7.09
N GLY A 142 -23.78 -1.44 -7.04
CA GLY A 142 -24.87 -1.72 -6.12
C GLY A 142 -24.48 -1.48 -4.67
N HIS A 143 -23.30 -1.94 -4.25
CA HIS A 143 -22.73 -1.67 -2.92
C HIS A 143 -22.48 -0.18 -2.69
N CYS A 144 -21.94 0.55 -3.67
CA CYS A 144 -21.79 2.00 -3.56
C CYS A 144 -23.13 2.73 -3.38
N LEU A 145 -24.16 2.29 -4.10
CA LEU A 145 -25.52 2.83 -3.99
C LEU A 145 -26.16 2.48 -2.64
N GLN A 146 -25.93 1.27 -2.11
CA GLN A 146 -26.34 0.88 -0.75
C GLN A 146 -25.68 1.77 0.32
N GLU A 147 -24.39 2.05 0.18
CA GLU A 147 -23.67 2.97 1.09
C GLU A 147 -24.26 4.38 1.05
N ASN A 148 -24.82 4.81 -0.08
CA ASN A 148 -25.53 6.07 -0.24
C ASN A 148 -27.03 6.02 0.09
N LEU A 149 -27.56 4.87 0.55
CA LEU A 149 -28.99 4.64 0.82
C LEU A 149 -29.90 4.75 -0.42
N GLU A 150 -29.34 4.66 -1.62
CA GLU A 150 -30.09 4.65 -2.89
C GLU A 150 -30.64 3.24 -3.14
N TRP A 151 -31.45 2.74 -2.21
CA TRP A 151 -31.85 1.32 -2.14
C TRP A 151 -32.53 0.80 -3.39
N GLU A 152 -33.37 1.61 -4.02
CA GLU A 152 -34.08 1.24 -5.25
C GLU A 152 -33.10 1.08 -6.42
N GLN A 153 -32.23 2.06 -6.63
CA GLN A 153 -31.20 1.99 -7.67
C GLN A 153 -30.24 0.82 -7.40
N ALA A 154 -29.81 0.63 -6.15
CA ALA A 154 -28.97 -0.50 -5.76
C ALA A 154 -29.63 -1.84 -6.09
N GLN A 155 -30.90 -2.01 -5.72
CA GLN A 155 -31.68 -3.20 -6.04
C GLN A 155 -31.78 -3.42 -7.55
N GLN A 156 -32.02 -2.35 -8.34
CA GLN A 156 -32.03 -2.44 -9.80
C GLN A 156 -30.68 -2.91 -10.37
N ARG A 157 -29.54 -2.49 -9.79
CA ARG A 157 -28.20 -2.96 -10.23
C ARG A 157 -27.98 -4.42 -9.87
N PHE A 158 -28.31 -4.84 -8.64
CA PHE A 158 -28.18 -6.24 -8.24
C PHE A 158 -29.09 -7.18 -9.05
N ASP A 159 -30.30 -6.74 -9.40
CA ASP A 159 -31.24 -7.51 -10.21
C ASP A 159 -30.77 -7.72 -11.66
N GLN A 160 -29.88 -6.88 -12.18
CA GLN A 160 -29.35 -7.03 -13.53
C GLN A 160 -28.40 -8.22 -13.66
N VAL A 161 -27.61 -8.53 -12.62
CA VAL A 161 -26.64 -9.63 -12.64
C VAL A 161 -27.30 -10.99 -12.90
N PRO A 162 -28.31 -11.47 -12.14
CA PRO A 162 -28.97 -12.74 -12.41
C PRO A 162 -29.81 -12.76 -13.69
N ARG A 163 -30.11 -11.60 -14.29
CA ARG A 163 -30.84 -11.50 -15.57
C ARG A 163 -29.90 -11.58 -16.77
N ARG A 164 -28.75 -10.89 -16.71
CA ARG A 164 -27.74 -10.84 -17.78
C ARG A 164 -26.76 -12.01 -17.72
N PHE A 165 -26.41 -12.46 -16.51
CA PHE A 165 -25.40 -13.49 -16.26
C PHE A 165 -25.90 -14.56 -15.27
N PRO A 166 -26.86 -15.43 -15.66
CA PRO A 166 -27.53 -16.36 -14.74
C PRO A 166 -26.61 -17.38 -14.05
N GLU A 167 -25.52 -17.77 -14.70
CA GLU A 167 -24.55 -18.77 -14.20
C GLU A 167 -23.33 -18.13 -13.49
N HIS A 168 -23.28 -16.80 -13.38
CA HIS A 168 -22.13 -16.11 -12.83
C HIS A 168 -21.99 -16.34 -11.31
N ALA A 169 -20.76 -16.44 -10.82
CA ALA A 169 -20.45 -16.77 -9.43
C ALA A 169 -21.05 -15.79 -8.39
N LEU A 170 -21.31 -14.54 -8.79
CA LEU A 170 -21.90 -13.48 -7.95
C LEU A 170 -23.43 -13.49 -7.86
N VAL A 171 -24.13 -14.36 -8.59
CA VAL A 171 -25.61 -14.41 -8.58
C VAL A 171 -26.17 -14.61 -7.16
N PRO A 172 -25.67 -15.56 -6.34
CA PRO A 172 -26.17 -15.74 -4.98
C PRO A 172 -26.00 -14.50 -4.10
N GLU A 173 -24.87 -13.80 -4.22
CA GLU A 173 -24.54 -12.58 -3.50
C GLU A 173 -25.45 -11.43 -3.94
N CYS A 174 -25.66 -11.23 -5.25
CA CYS A 174 -26.54 -10.19 -5.76
C CYS A 174 -28.00 -10.42 -5.36
N LEU A 175 -28.50 -11.67 -5.37
CA LEU A 175 -29.84 -11.99 -4.89
C LEU A 175 -30.00 -11.71 -3.38
N PHE A 176 -28.95 -11.98 -2.59
CA PHE A 176 -28.94 -11.65 -1.17
C PHE A 176 -29.00 -10.12 -0.96
N ASP A 177 -28.13 -9.38 -1.66
CA ASP A 177 -28.01 -7.93 -1.56
C ASP A 177 -29.28 -7.22 -2.09
N ALA A 178 -29.92 -7.73 -3.15
CA ALA A 178 -31.21 -7.25 -3.64
C ALA A 178 -32.34 -7.46 -2.61
N GLY A 179 -32.40 -8.65 -1.99
CA GLY A 179 -33.35 -8.92 -0.90
C GLY A 179 -33.10 -8.02 0.31
N TYR A 180 -31.83 -7.70 0.61
CA TYR A 180 -31.46 -6.75 1.64
C TYR A 180 -31.94 -5.33 1.29
N CYS A 181 -31.70 -4.84 0.07
CA CYS A 181 -32.24 -3.57 -0.39
C CYS A 181 -33.77 -3.49 -0.26
N LEU A 182 -34.50 -4.55 -0.63
CA LEU A 182 -35.95 -4.61 -0.48
C LEU A 182 -36.38 -4.54 0.99
N ARG A 183 -35.64 -5.18 1.89
CA ARG A 183 -35.87 -5.02 3.34
C ARG A 183 -35.73 -3.56 3.75
N GLU A 184 -34.67 -2.89 3.29
CA GLU A 184 -34.42 -1.47 3.62
C GLU A 184 -35.44 -0.51 3.00
N GLN A 185 -36.08 -0.90 1.91
CA GLN A 185 -37.21 -0.17 1.32
C GLN A 185 -38.54 -0.39 2.07
N GLY A 186 -38.60 -1.33 3.00
CA GLY A 186 -39.85 -1.72 3.68
C GLY A 186 -40.68 -2.78 2.95
N GLU A 187 -40.15 -3.33 1.86
CA GLU A 187 -40.82 -4.29 0.97
C GLU A 187 -40.63 -5.74 1.47
N PHE A 188 -41.04 -6.02 2.71
CA PHE A 188 -40.74 -7.28 3.41
C PHE A 188 -41.24 -8.53 2.69
N SER A 189 -42.39 -8.44 2.03
CA SER A 189 -42.95 -9.55 1.23
C SER A 189 -42.04 -9.88 0.05
N ARG A 190 -41.54 -8.85 -0.66
CA ARG A 190 -40.62 -9.00 -1.79
C ARG A 190 -39.24 -9.47 -1.32
N ALA A 191 -38.73 -8.91 -0.22
CA ALA A 191 -37.48 -9.36 0.41
C ALA A 191 -37.55 -10.85 0.78
N ARG A 192 -38.64 -11.27 1.44
CA ARG A 192 -38.89 -12.68 1.79
C ARG A 192 -38.94 -13.57 0.56
N SER A 193 -39.66 -13.15 -0.49
CA SER A 193 -39.72 -13.92 -1.73
C SER A 193 -38.35 -14.08 -2.40
N THR A 194 -37.54 -13.02 -2.42
CA THR A 194 -36.20 -12.99 -3.03
C THR A 194 -35.24 -13.90 -2.27
N TRP A 195 -35.24 -13.83 -0.94
CA TRP A 195 -34.41 -14.70 -0.11
C TRP A 195 -34.85 -16.16 -0.13
N ASN A 196 -36.15 -16.44 -0.19
CA ASN A 196 -36.65 -17.81 -0.38
C ASN A 196 -36.21 -18.36 -1.75
N ARG A 197 -36.25 -17.55 -2.82
CA ARG A 197 -35.72 -17.90 -4.13
C ARG A 197 -34.23 -18.25 -4.05
N LEU A 198 -33.41 -17.38 -3.44
CA LEU A 198 -31.99 -17.63 -3.21
C LEU A 198 -31.75 -18.96 -2.46
N ILE A 199 -32.52 -19.23 -1.41
CA ILE A 199 -32.39 -20.46 -0.61
C ILE A 199 -32.76 -21.70 -1.43
N SER A 200 -33.79 -21.62 -2.27
CA SER A 200 -34.21 -22.73 -3.12
C SER A 200 -33.22 -23.04 -4.24
N GLN A 201 -32.66 -22.01 -4.88
CA GLN A 201 -31.79 -22.15 -6.05
C GLN A 201 -30.31 -22.38 -5.67
N HIS A 202 -29.86 -21.87 -4.52
CA HIS A 202 -28.45 -21.91 -4.10
C HIS A 202 -28.27 -22.30 -2.63
N SER A 203 -28.96 -23.36 -2.19
CA SER A 203 -29.06 -23.77 -0.79
C SER A 203 -27.71 -23.98 -0.06
N ALA A 204 -26.66 -24.39 -0.78
CA ALA A 204 -25.31 -24.66 -0.26
C ALA A 204 -24.41 -23.40 -0.15
N LYS A 205 -24.79 -22.26 -0.75
CA LYS A 205 -23.95 -21.05 -0.76
C LYS A 205 -24.06 -20.26 0.54
N GLY A 206 -22.98 -19.56 0.92
CA GLY A 206 -22.93 -18.76 2.15
C GLY A 206 -24.00 -17.66 2.23
N ALA A 207 -24.35 -17.06 1.09
CA ALA A 207 -25.43 -16.08 0.96
C ALA A 207 -26.80 -16.63 1.38
N ALA A 208 -27.14 -17.88 1.01
CA ALA A 208 -28.39 -18.53 1.41
C ALA A 208 -28.47 -18.76 2.92
N ARG A 209 -27.34 -19.10 3.57
CA ARG A 209 -27.29 -19.20 5.04
C ARG A 209 -27.55 -17.84 5.71
N LYS A 210 -26.94 -16.76 5.21
CA LYS A 210 -27.21 -15.40 5.71
C LYS A 210 -28.69 -15.02 5.54
N ALA A 211 -29.28 -15.35 4.40
CA ALA A 211 -30.70 -15.12 4.11
C ALA A 211 -31.63 -15.84 5.10
N ARG A 212 -31.37 -17.12 5.42
CA ARG A 212 -32.16 -17.86 6.43
C ARG A 212 -32.15 -17.17 7.79
N ASN A 213 -30.97 -16.70 8.23
CA ASN A 213 -30.84 -16.01 9.51
C ASN A 213 -31.57 -14.67 9.53
N LEU A 214 -31.59 -13.94 8.41
CA LEU A 214 -32.34 -12.69 8.32
C LEU A 214 -33.85 -12.92 8.20
N LEU A 215 -34.30 -14.03 7.59
CA LEU A 215 -35.73 -14.35 7.48
C LEU A 215 -36.41 -14.61 8.83
N THR A 216 -35.69 -15.12 9.83
CA THR A 216 -36.24 -15.35 11.19
C THR A 216 -36.47 -14.04 11.94
N THR A 217 -35.68 -13.02 11.65
CA THR A 217 -35.77 -11.68 12.25
C THR A 217 -36.55 -10.68 11.40
N LEU A 218 -36.88 -11.04 10.15
CA LEU A 218 -37.65 -10.21 9.21
C LEU A 218 -39.10 -10.01 9.68
N ARG A 219 -39.29 -8.99 10.51
CA ARG A 219 -40.59 -8.48 10.95
C ARG A 219 -40.84 -7.07 10.38
N PRO A 220 -42.10 -6.64 10.25
CA PRO A 220 -42.41 -5.25 9.97
C PRO A 220 -41.77 -4.32 11.03
N PRO A 221 -41.11 -3.22 10.65
CA PRO A 221 -40.34 -2.33 11.51
C PRO A 221 -41.10 -1.87 12.73
N ARG A 222 -42.38 -1.53 12.54
CA ARG A 222 -43.27 -1.07 13.59
C ARG A 222 -43.52 -2.13 14.66
N GLN A 223 -43.68 -3.39 14.27
CA GLN A 223 -43.88 -4.48 15.21
C GLN A 223 -42.60 -4.78 16.00
N ARG A 224 -41.45 -4.79 15.32
CA ARG A 224 -40.13 -4.95 15.97
C ARG A 224 -39.87 -3.83 16.97
N MET A 225 -40.20 -2.59 16.62
CA MET A 225 -40.04 -1.42 17.48
C MET A 225 -40.88 -1.52 18.77
N ILE A 226 -42.11 -2.05 18.70
CA ILE A 226 -42.96 -2.28 19.88
C ILE A 226 -42.30 -3.27 20.84
N ASP A 227 -41.75 -4.37 20.32
CA ASP A 227 -41.07 -5.38 21.14
C ASP A 227 -39.79 -4.81 21.78
N LEU A 228 -39.00 -4.05 21.02
CA LEU A 228 -37.78 -3.40 21.49
C LEU A 228 -38.07 -2.32 22.55
N ALA A 229 -39.14 -1.55 22.41
CA ALA A 229 -39.54 -0.57 23.42
C ALA A 229 -39.84 -1.23 24.78
N ARG A 230 -40.52 -2.38 24.78
CA ARG A 230 -40.79 -3.16 26.00
C ARG A 230 -39.52 -3.78 26.60
N GLN A 231 -38.57 -4.19 25.76
CA GLN A 231 -37.27 -4.68 26.22
C GLN A 231 -36.46 -3.54 26.85
N TRP A 232 -36.43 -2.37 26.19
CA TRP A 232 -35.79 -1.17 26.69
C TRP A 232 -36.29 -0.79 28.07
N GLU A 233 -37.61 -0.71 28.29
CA GLU A 233 -38.17 -0.36 29.60
C GLU A 233 -37.67 -1.30 30.70
N ARG A 234 -37.68 -2.61 30.47
CA ARG A 234 -37.23 -3.61 31.44
C ARG A 234 -35.74 -3.50 31.75
N GLU A 235 -34.90 -3.42 30.72
CA GLU A 235 -33.45 -3.33 30.90
C GLU A 235 -33.03 -1.97 31.46
N HIS A 236 -33.70 -0.88 31.05
CA HIS A 236 -33.42 0.46 31.56
C HIS A 236 -33.76 0.56 33.05
N SER A 237 -34.87 -0.04 33.49
CA SER A 237 -35.20 -0.14 34.93
C SER A 237 -34.16 -0.93 35.71
N ARG A 238 -33.68 -2.06 35.18
CA ARG A 238 -32.59 -2.86 35.81
C ARG A 238 -31.31 -2.06 35.91
N TRP A 239 -30.94 -1.37 34.84
CA TRP A 239 -29.75 -0.54 34.78
C TRP A 239 -29.82 0.66 35.74
N MET A 240 -30.97 1.32 35.83
CA MET A 240 -31.19 2.42 36.80
C MET A 240 -31.11 1.96 38.26
N ALA A 241 -31.45 0.71 38.54
CA ALA A 241 -31.32 0.11 39.87
C ALA A 241 -29.86 -0.18 40.26
N LEU A 242 -28.92 -0.21 39.31
CA LEU A 242 -27.51 -0.41 39.61
C LEU A 242 -26.90 0.81 40.35
N PRO A 243 -25.94 0.57 41.26
CA PRO A 243 -25.12 1.64 41.83
C PRO A 243 -24.44 2.47 40.74
N TYR A 244 -24.30 3.77 40.96
CA TYR A 244 -23.75 4.70 39.95
C TYR A 244 -22.37 4.26 39.41
N SER A 245 -21.52 3.68 40.26
CA SER A 245 -20.20 3.14 39.90
C SER A 245 -20.25 1.93 38.95
N GLU A 246 -21.36 1.19 38.90
CA GLU A 246 -21.51 -0.04 38.11
C GLU A 246 -22.27 0.20 36.80
N ARG A 247 -23.03 1.30 36.70
CA ARG A 247 -23.83 1.64 35.51
C ARG A 247 -23.02 1.68 34.21
N ALA A 248 -21.77 2.14 34.26
CA ALA A 248 -20.89 2.15 33.09
C ALA A 248 -20.60 0.73 32.54
N LYS A 249 -20.56 -0.29 33.40
CA LYS A 249 -20.34 -1.70 32.99
C LYS A 249 -21.65 -2.35 32.53
N GLY A 250 -22.77 -1.98 33.14
CA GLY A 250 -24.10 -2.49 32.80
C GLY A 250 -24.74 -1.88 31.55
N ILE A 251 -24.15 -0.82 30.96
CA ILE A 251 -24.74 -0.09 29.84
C ILE A 251 -24.86 -0.93 28.55
N LYS A 252 -24.06 -1.99 28.42
CA LYS A 252 -23.95 -2.77 27.18
C LYS A 252 -25.28 -3.41 26.74
N GLY A 253 -26.08 -3.90 27.68
CA GLY A 253 -27.40 -4.47 27.34
C GLY A 253 -28.36 -3.43 26.75
N LEU A 254 -28.22 -2.15 27.15
CA LEU A 254 -28.99 -1.05 26.56
C LEU A 254 -28.45 -0.66 25.18
N GLU A 255 -27.14 -0.68 25.01
CA GLU A 255 -26.48 -0.43 23.72
C GLU A 255 -26.93 -1.44 22.66
N ASP A 256 -26.91 -2.74 22.97
CA ASP A 256 -27.35 -3.81 22.07
C ASP A 256 -28.83 -3.60 21.63
N ILE A 257 -29.71 -3.17 22.54
CA ILE A 257 -31.10 -2.85 22.22
C ILE A 257 -31.20 -1.65 21.28
N LEU A 258 -30.43 -0.58 21.53
CA LEU A 258 -30.50 0.62 20.69
C LEU A 258 -29.91 0.40 19.31
N ASP A 259 -28.89 -0.45 19.17
CA ASP A 259 -28.39 -0.88 17.86
C ASP A 259 -29.50 -1.57 17.07
N GLU A 260 -30.28 -2.46 17.70
CA GLU A 260 -31.45 -3.07 17.08
C GLU A 260 -32.56 -2.07 16.73
N VAL A 261 -32.76 -1.04 17.55
CA VAL A 261 -33.69 0.06 17.26
C VAL A 261 -33.22 0.84 16.03
N GLY A 262 -31.92 1.14 15.92
CA GLY A 262 -31.32 1.77 14.74
C GLY A 262 -31.53 0.94 13.46
N ASP A 263 -31.57 -0.38 13.59
CA ASP A 263 -31.83 -1.30 12.49
C ASP A 263 -33.30 -1.39 12.07
N CYS A 264 -34.25 -0.86 12.85
CA CYS A 264 -35.66 -0.84 12.44
C CYS A 264 -35.93 0.09 11.25
N ARG A 265 -35.17 1.20 11.15
CA ARG A 265 -35.28 2.21 10.08
C ARG A 265 -36.70 2.72 9.82
N CYS A 266 -37.49 2.93 10.88
CA CYS A 266 -38.83 3.50 10.81
C CYS A 266 -38.95 4.83 11.56
N ARG A 267 -40.02 5.59 11.28
CA ARG A 267 -40.27 6.89 11.95
C ARG A 267 -40.35 6.75 13.47
N GLU A 268 -40.93 5.67 13.97
CA GLU A 268 -41.02 5.41 15.41
C GLU A 268 -39.64 5.18 16.04
N SER A 269 -38.74 4.46 15.36
CA SER A 269 -37.36 4.28 15.84
C SER A 269 -36.58 5.59 15.86
N GLU A 270 -36.73 6.42 14.83
CA GLU A 270 -36.09 7.75 14.79
C GLU A 270 -36.59 8.63 15.93
N PHE A 271 -37.92 8.70 16.12
CA PHE A 271 -38.54 9.47 17.19
C PHE A 271 -38.09 9.00 18.57
N PHE A 272 -38.05 7.68 18.78
CA PHE A 272 -37.58 7.10 20.03
C PHE A 272 -36.12 7.46 20.33
N LEU A 273 -35.21 7.29 19.37
CA LEU A 273 -33.79 7.63 19.54
C LEU A 273 -33.57 9.14 19.75
N ARG A 274 -34.33 10.00 19.06
CA ARG A 274 -34.33 11.45 19.29
C ARG A 274 -34.76 11.77 20.73
N SER A 275 -35.81 11.13 21.24
CA SER A 275 -36.27 11.33 22.61
C SER A 275 -35.22 10.95 23.66
N LEU A 276 -34.38 9.95 23.37
CA LEU A 276 -33.28 9.54 24.26
C LEU A 276 -32.13 10.56 24.28
N LEU A 277 -31.89 11.27 23.18
CA LEU A 277 -30.92 12.38 23.14
C LEU A 277 -31.35 13.59 24.00
N GLU A 278 -32.63 13.71 24.32
CA GLU A 278 -33.16 14.77 25.19
C GLU A 278 -33.09 14.42 26.68
N LYS A 279 -32.81 13.16 27.04
CA LYS A 279 -32.69 12.72 28.43
C LYS A 279 -31.47 13.35 29.11
N PRO A 280 -31.49 13.59 30.44
CA PRO A 280 -30.36 14.21 31.13
C PRO A 280 -29.12 13.30 31.26
N ASP A 281 -29.27 11.99 31.09
CA ASP A 281 -28.18 11.03 31.28
C ASP A 281 -27.23 10.97 30.07
N LYS A 282 -25.97 11.32 30.29
CA LYS A 282 -24.94 11.39 29.23
C LYS A 282 -24.56 10.03 28.65
N GLN A 283 -24.69 8.93 29.40
CA GLN A 283 -24.40 7.59 28.90
C GLN A 283 -25.49 7.16 27.93
N ILE A 284 -26.76 7.40 28.27
CA ILE A 284 -27.91 7.14 27.39
C ILE A 284 -27.83 7.98 26.11
N GLN A 285 -27.51 9.27 26.22
CA GLN A 285 -27.30 10.12 25.04
C GLN A 285 -26.21 9.56 24.12
N ALA A 286 -25.12 9.03 24.68
CA ALA A 286 -23.99 8.51 23.91
C ALA A 286 -24.35 7.26 23.11
N ILE A 287 -25.03 6.29 23.74
CA ILE A 287 -25.41 5.04 23.07
C ILE A 287 -26.59 5.22 22.09
N ALA A 288 -27.40 6.27 22.24
CA ALA A 288 -28.49 6.57 21.29
C ALA A 288 -28.02 7.29 20.01
N ALA A 289 -26.88 7.99 20.07
CA ALA A 289 -26.44 8.87 18.99
C ALA A 289 -26.00 8.09 17.72
N VAL A 290 -25.28 6.98 17.87
CA VAL A 290 -24.82 6.17 16.71
C VAL A 290 -25.99 5.48 16.00
N PRO A 291 -26.91 4.78 16.70
CA PRO A 291 -28.10 4.22 16.08
C PRO A 291 -28.97 5.26 15.36
N LEU A 292 -29.04 6.50 15.88
CA LEU A 292 -29.80 7.56 15.23
C LEU A 292 -29.22 7.95 13.86
N LEU A 293 -27.89 7.86 13.65
CA LEU A 293 -27.28 8.05 12.33
C LEU A 293 -27.65 6.95 11.33
N SER A 294 -28.06 5.76 11.81
CA SER A 294 -28.50 4.67 10.95
C SER A 294 -29.91 4.87 10.40
N VAL A 295 -30.75 5.63 11.12
CA VAL A 295 -32.16 5.88 10.76
C VAL A 295 -32.38 7.26 10.16
N GLY A 296 -31.62 8.26 10.60
CA GLY A 296 -31.77 9.65 10.19
C GLY A 296 -30.66 10.16 9.28
N GLY A 297 -31.00 11.09 8.38
CA GLY A 297 -30.07 11.77 7.48
C GLY A 297 -29.48 13.06 8.07
N ASP A 298 -29.41 14.12 7.26
CA ASP A 298 -28.82 15.42 7.64
C ASP A 298 -29.38 15.98 8.96
N GLU A 299 -30.70 15.87 9.19
CA GLU A 299 -31.34 16.44 10.38
C GLU A 299 -30.96 15.70 11.68
N ALA A 300 -30.73 14.39 11.60
CA ALA A 300 -30.21 13.62 12.72
C ALA A 300 -28.75 14.02 13.01
N ALA A 301 -27.94 14.16 11.96
CA ALA A 301 -26.55 14.58 12.10
C ALA A 301 -26.43 16.00 12.69
N LYS A 302 -27.26 16.95 12.25
CA LYS A 302 -27.35 18.31 12.82
C LYS A 302 -27.68 18.26 14.30
N LEU A 303 -28.71 17.51 14.68
CA LEU A 303 -29.10 17.32 16.09
C LEU A 303 -27.95 16.74 16.91
N ILE A 304 -27.34 15.65 16.44
CA ILE A 304 -26.23 15.00 17.14
C ILE A 304 -25.03 15.94 17.29
N LEU A 305 -24.66 16.67 16.23
CA LEU A 305 -23.55 17.64 16.29
C LEU A 305 -23.81 18.77 17.28
N SER A 306 -25.06 19.25 17.38
CA SER A 306 -25.46 20.24 18.40
C SER A 306 -25.33 19.70 19.83
N ARG A 307 -25.45 18.38 20.02
CA ARG A 307 -25.38 17.69 21.31
C ARG A 307 -24.02 17.06 21.61
N LEU A 308 -23.07 17.07 20.66
CA LEU A 308 -21.72 16.55 20.88
C LEU A 308 -21.04 17.07 22.17
N PRO A 309 -21.23 18.36 22.58
CA PRO A 309 -20.69 18.86 23.85
C PRO A 309 -21.24 18.15 25.10
N SER A 310 -22.49 17.69 25.10
CA SER A 310 -23.10 17.02 26.25
C SER A 310 -22.72 15.54 26.37
N LEU A 311 -22.25 14.92 25.28
CA LEU A 311 -21.84 13.51 25.25
C LEU A 311 -20.58 13.25 26.09
N THR A 312 -20.37 11.98 26.44
CA THR A 312 -19.11 11.49 27.01
C THR A 312 -17.99 11.52 25.95
N ALA A 313 -16.72 11.44 26.36
CA ALA A 313 -15.60 11.40 25.41
C ALA A 313 -15.67 10.16 24.48
N ALA A 314 -16.06 9.00 25.04
CA ALA A 314 -16.29 7.78 24.26
C ALA A 314 -17.44 7.96 23.26
N GLY A 315 -18.56 8.54 23.70
CA GLY A 315 -19.70 8.84 22.83
C GLY A 315 -19.35 9.79 21.68
N ARG A 316 -18.62 10.88 21.96
CA ARG A 316 -18.14 11.80 20.91
C ARG A 316 -17.31 11.08 19.85
N ARG A 317 -16.35 10.28 20.29
CA ARG A 317 -15.50 9.49 19.40
C ARG A 317 -16.34 8.54 18.54
N ALA A 318 -17.20 7.74 19.16
CA ALA A 318 -18.04 6.77 18.45
C ALA A 318 -18.92 7.42 17.38
N VAL A 319 -19.52 8.57 17.71
CA VAL A 319 -20.32 9.36 16.77
C VAL A 319 -19.49 9.86 15.59
N LEU A 320 -18.33 10.46 15.83
CA LEU A 320 -17.45 10.96 14.75
C LEU A 320 -16.91 9.83 13.87
N GLU A 321 -16.63 8.66 14.46
CA GLU A 321 -16.24 7.45 13.73
C GLU A 321 -17.41 6.90 12.90
N ALA A 322 -18.64 6.95 13.41
CA ALA A 322 -19.86 6.46 12.75
C ALA A 322 -20.38 7.41 11.65
N MET A 323 -20.12 8.71 11.74
CA MET A 323 -20.51 9.68 10.71
C MET A 323 -19.89 9.34 9.34
N ARG A 324 -20.61 9.69 8.28
CA ARG A 324 -20.29 9.42 6.88
C ARG A 324 -20.59 10.68 6.07
N PRO A 325 -19.96 10.87 4.88
CA PRO A 325 -20.16 12.08 4.07
C PRO A 325 -21.64 12.41 3.80
N ARG A 326 -22.46 11.39 3.51
CA ARG A 326 -23.91 11.52 3.27
C ARG A 326 -24.69 12.19 4.41
N HIS A 327 -24.20 12.09 5.65
CA HIS A 327 -24.87 12.69 6.81
C HIS A 327 -24.58 14.20 6.93
N LEU A 328 -23.63 14.70 6.14
CA LEU A 328 -23.02 16.03 6.33
C LEU A 328 -23.12 16.89 5.06
N GLU A 329 -23.86 16.47 4.05
CA GLU A 329 -23.98 17.21 2.77
C GLU A 329 -24.59 18.60 2.97
N LYS A 330 -25.58 18.72 3.86
CA LYS A 330 -26.27 19.99 4.18
C LYS A 330 -25.91 20.52 5.56
N VAL A 331 -24.80 20.06 6.13
CA VAL A 331 -24.41 20.38 7.50
C VAL A 331 -23.13 21.21 7.51
N LYS A 332 -23.13 22.30 8.28
CA LYS A 332 -21.92 23.10 8.47
C LYS A 332 -20.88 22.28 9.25
N LEU A 333 -19.64 22.29 8.77
CA LEU A 333 -18.55 21.50 9.36
C LEU A 333 -17.83 22.22 10.52
N ASP A 334 -18.08 23.52 10.74
CA ASP A 334 -17.47 24.31 11.82
C ASP A 334 -17.54 23.65 13.21
N PRO A 335 -18.64 22.95 13.60
CA PRO A 335 -18.68 22.24 14.88
C PRO A 335 -17.61 21.14 15.01
N ILE A 336 -17.19 20.53 13.90
CA ILE A 336 -16.18 19.45 13.87
C ILE A 336 -14.77 20.01 14.09
N GLU A 337 -14.51 21.24 13.64
CA GLU A 337 -13.22 21.93 13.82
C GLU A 337 -12.82 22.03 15.30
N ARG A 338 -13.79 22.40 16.16
CA ARG A 338 -13.60 22.48 17.61
C ARG A 338 -13.15 21.15 18.21
N TRP A 339 -13.63 20.03 17.67
CA TRP A 339 -13.27 18.70 18.16
C TRP A 339 -11.93 18.24 17.61
N ALA A 340 -11.61 18.56 16.36
CA ALA A 340 -10.30 18.31 15.76
C ALA A 340 -9.17 19.11 16.48
N THR A 341 -9.50 20.23 17.12
CA THR A 341 -8.57 21.04 17.92
C THR A 341 -8.61 20.76 19.42
N GLY A 342 -9.51 19.89 19.88
CA GLY A 342 -9.75 19.64 21.31
C GLY A 342 -8.60 18.93 22.05
N ALA A 343 -8.61 19.05 23.38
CA ALA A 343 -7.60 18.45 24.26
C ALA A 343 -7.65 16.90 24.33
N ASN A 344 -8.80 16.28 24.03
CA ASN A 344 -8.93 14.82 24.02
C ASN A 344 -8.45 14.27 22.68
N GLN A 345 -7.27 13.65 22.67
CA GLN A 345 -6.62 13.14 21.46
C GLN A 345 -7.47 12.14 20.67
N LEU A 346 -8.16 11.22 21.35
CA LEU A 346 -8.97 10.21 20.66
C LEU A 346 -10.15 10.82 19.91
N VAL A 347 -10.76 11.86 20.47
CA VAL A 347 -11.86 12.60 19.82
C VAL A 347 -11.33 13.45 18.68
N ALA A 348 -10.19 14.11 18.88
CA ALA A 348 -9.53 14.91 17.84
C ALA A 348 -9.12 14.06 16.64
N ASP A 349 -8.58 12.86 16.89
CA ASP A 349 -8.17 11.93 15.85
C ASP A 349 -9.37 11.48 15.00
N ALA A 350 -10.49 11.13 15.65
CA ALA A 350 -11.73 10.76 14.95
C ALA A 350 -12.32 11.91 14.12
N ALA A 351 -12.23 13.16 14.62
CA ALA A 351 -12.67 14.34 13.88
C ALA A 351 -11.81 14.61 12.64
N LEU A 352 -10.47 14.50 12.75
CA LEU A 352 -9.55 14.68 11.63
C LEU A 352 -9.74 13.62 10.55
N ASP A 353 -9.97 12.36 10.94
CA ASP A 353 -10.27 11.27 10.02
C ASP A 353 -11.62 11.49 9.31
N LEU A 354 -12.64 11.96 10.03
CA LEU A 354 -13.93 12.31 9.44
C LEU A 354 -13.81 13.43 8.39
N LEU A 355 -13.02 14.49 8.66
CA LEU A 355 -12.76 15.55 7.68
C LEU A 355 -12.09 15.01 6.40
N GLY A 356 -11.11 14.11 6.55
CA GLY A 356 -10.47 13.44 5.41
C GLY A 356 -11.42 12.56 4.59
N ARG A 357 -12.36 11.87 5.26
CA ARG A 357 -13.43 11.07 4.61
C ARG A 357 -14.46 11.93 3.89
N ILE A 358 -14.83 13.09 4.44
CA ILE A 358 -15.74 14.05 3.79
C ILE A 358 -15.09 14.61 2.53
N GLY A 359 -13.83 15.06 2.64
CA GLY A 359 -13.01 15.46 1.50
C GLY A 359 -13.54 16.61 0.65
N THR A 360 -14.56 17.35 1.11
CA THR A 360 -15.08 18.53 0.42
C THR A 360 -14.10 19.70 0.53
N ARG A 361 -14.33 20.75 -0.27
CA ARG A 361 -13.58 22.01 -0.18
C ARG A 361 -13.55 22.56 1.25
N GLU A 362 -14.67 22.55 1.96
CA GLU A 362 -14.78 23.03 3.33
C GLU A 362 -13.97 22.15 4.29
N ALA A 363 -14.01 20.83 4.13
CA ALA A 363 -13.21 19.92 4.96
C ALA A 363 -11.70 20.11 4.72
N ALA A 364 -11.30 20.31 3.46
CA ALA A 364 -9.93 20.62 3.08
C ALA A 364 -9.44 21.93 3.71
N ARG A 365 -10.29 22.97 3.71
CA ARG A 365 -10.03 24.25 4.38
C ARG A 365 -9.76 24.06 5.87
N LEU A 366 -10.64 23.35 6.57
CA LEU A 366 -10.49 23.10 8.01
C LEU A 366 -9.21 22.31 8.32
N LEU A 367 -8.89 21.28 7.54
CA LEU A 367 -7.65 20.52 7.71
C LEU A 367 -6.41 21.42 7.56
N VAL A 368 -6.39 22.31 6.56
CA VAL A 368 -5.30 23.27 6.36
C VAL A 368 -5.20 24.30 7.48
N GLU A 369 -6.32 24.77 8.01
CA GLU A 369 -6.36 25.72 9.13
C GLU A 369 -5.73 25.13 10.40
N ILE A 370 -5.97 23.85 10.68
CA ILE A 370 -5.49 23.13 11.88
C ILE A 370 -3.98 22.79 11.81
N ILE A 371 -3.35 22.83 10.62
CA ILE A 371 -1.90 22.62 10.50
C ILE A 371 -1.16 23.58 11.42
N PRO A 372 -0.18 23.15 12.23
CA PRO A 372 0.57 24.05 13.11
C PRO A 372 1.37 25.09 12.30
N ALA A 373 1.65 26.24 12.91
CA ALA A 373 2.61 27.17 12.33
C ALA A 373 4.04 26.60 12.41
N GLY A 374 4.87 26.90 11.42
CA GLY A 374 6.26 26.46 11.37
C GLY A 374 6.78 26.39 9.93
N ASP A 375 8.11 26.27 9.82
CA ASP A 375 8.82 26.28 8.54
C ASP A 375 9.22 24.88 8.07
N SER A 376 9.29 23.90 8.98
CA SER A 376 9.61 22.52 8.67
C SER A 376 8.92 21.53 9.60
N VAL A 377 8.78 20.29 9.13
CA VAL A 377 8.24 19.18 9.92
C VAL A 377 9.13 18.86 11.13
N ASP A 378 10.44 19.06 10.99
CA ASP A 378 11.42 18.73 12.03
C ASP A 378 11.40 19.72 13.21
N GLN A 379 10.90 20.93 13.00
CA GLN A 379 10.71 21.92 14.06
C GLN A 379 9.42 21.71 14.85
N ILE A 380 8.54 20.78 14.44
CA ILE A 380 7.29 20.51 15.14
C ILE A 380 7.59 19.74 16.44
N PRO A 381 7.13 20.23 17.61
CA PRO A 381 7.24 19.47 18.86
C PRO A 381 6.66 18.07 18.73
N ALA A 382 7.32 17.07 19.34
CA ALA A 382 6.92 15.65 19.21
C ALA A 382 5.42 15.41 19.53
N VAL A 383 4.87 16.14 20.50
CA VAL A 383 3.46 16.09 20.89
C VAL A 383 2.52 16.49 19.74
N HIS A 384 2.92 17.44 18.90
CA HIS A 384 2.15 17.92 17.75
C HIS A 384 2.44 17.14 16.46
N ARG A 385 3.58 16.45 16.37
CA ARG A 385 3.99 15.68 15.18
C ARG A 385 2.99 14.59 14.81
N LYS A 386 2.52 13.82 15.80
CA LYS A 386 1.49 12.78 15.60
C LYS A 386 0.20 13.36 15.00
N LYS A 387 -0.22 14.53 15.49
CA LYS A 387 -1.41 15.23 15.00
C LYS A 387 -1.20 15.73 13.56
N PHE A 388 -0.04 16.33 13.27
CA PHE A 388 0.32 16.74 11.92
C PHE A 388 0.33 15.57 10.93
N ASP A 389 0.89 14.42 11.32
CA ASP A 389 0.89 13.21 10.50
C ASP A 389 -0.53 12.69 10.21
N LEU A 390 -1.45 12.84 11.15
CA LEU A 390 -2.86 12.52 10.91
C LEU A 390 -3.52 13.52 9.95
N ILE A 391 -3.25 14.82 10.10
CA ILE A 391 -3.74 15.85 9.17
C ILE A 391 -3.22 15.57 7.75
N LEU A 392 -1.93 15.24 7.61
CA LEU A 392 -1.35 14.85 6.33
C LEU A 392 -2.07 13.63 5.74
N ARG A 393 -2.31 12.58 6.53
CA ARG A 393 -3.07 11.41 6.05
C ARG A 393 -4.48 11.78 5.60
N SER A 394 -5.18 12.63 6.34
CA SER A 394 -6.52 13.11 5.96
C SER A 394 -6.50 13.98 4.71
N LEU A 395 -5.48 14.82 4.50
CA LEU A 395 -5.32 15.60 3.26
C LEU A 395 -5.02 14.67 2.08
N ARG A 396 -4.14 13.67 2.28
CA ARG A 396 -3.80 12.65 1.27
C ARG A 396 -4.98 11.78 0.87
N SER A 397 -6.06 11.68 1.66
CA SER A 397 -7.27 10.94 1.28
C SER A 397 -8.23 11.74 0.41
N ILE A 398 -8.02 13.06 0.26
CA ILE A 398 -8.91 13.94 -0.52
C ILE A 398 -8.74 13.63 -2.01
N ARG A 399 -9.88 13.45 -2.70
CA ARG A 399 -9.93 13.22 -4.16
C ARG A 399 -10.95 14.12 -4.87
N ASP A 400 -11.73 14.93 -4.15
CA ASP A 400 -12.67 15.87 -4.76
C ASP A 400 -11.92 16.92 -5.57
N ALA A 401 -12.20 16.99 -6.88
CA ALA A 401 -11.57 17.93 -7.80
C ALA A 401 -11.72 19.40 -7.35
N LYS A 402 -12.86 19.76 -6.74
CA LYS A 402 -13.07 21.13 -6.22
C LYS A 402 -12.21 21.40 -5.00
N ALA A 403 -12.04 20.41 -4.12
CA ALA A 403 -11.17 20.51 -2.96
C ALA A 403 -9.69 20.57 -3.37
N LEU A 404 -9.26 19.71 -4.30
CA LEU A 404 -7.89 19.72 -4.84
C LEU A 404 -7.56 21.03 -5.56
N GLY A 405 -8.50 21.55 -6.37
CA GLY A 405 -8.37 22.86 -6.99
C GLY A 405 -8.25 23.99 -5.97
N TRP A 406 -9.04 23.96 -4.88
CA TRP A 406 -8.89 24.94 -3.81
C TRP A 406 -7.55 24.84 -3.08
N LEU A 407 -7.09 23.62 -2.78
CA LEU A 407 -5.77 23.38 -2.16
C LEU A 407 -4.64 23.93 -3.04
N HIS A 408 -4.74 23.73 -4.35
CA HIS A 408 -3.82 24.31 -5.32
C HIS A 408 -3.86 25.85 -5.30
N ASP A 409 -5.02 26.44 -5.62
CA ASP A 409 -5.15 27.88 -5.89
C ASP A 409 -5.03 28.76 -4.64
N LYS A 410 -5.45 28.25 -3.47
CA LYS A 410 -5.54 29.02 -2.22
C LYS A 410 -4.48 28.66 -1.18
N VAL A 411 -3.73 27.58 -1.38
CA VAL A 411 -2.66 27.19 -0.45
C VAL A 411 -1.33 27.06 -1.16
N LEU A 412 -1.20 26.19 -2.17
CA LEU A 412 0.10 25.94 -2.81
C LEU A 412 0.61 27.16 -3.58
N ASP A 413 -0.24 27.73 -4.44
CA ASP A 413 0.07 28.85 -5.33
C ASP A 413 0.11 30.22 -4.61
N GLN A 414 -0.28 30.25 -3.33
CA GLN A 414 -0.30 31.47 -2.54
C GLN A 414 1.00 31.66 -1.76
N ASP A 415 1.82 32.64 -2.13
CA ASP A 415 3.10 32.91 -1.45
C ASP A 415 2.95 33.32 0.03
N ARG A 416 1.82 33.93 0.38
CA ARG A 416 1.51 34.31 1.78
C ARG A 416 1.03 33.14 2.63
N ALA A 417 0.76 31.97 2.04
CA ALA A 417 0.31 30.82 2.79
C ALA A 417 1.42 30.26 3.70
N ARG A 418 1.03 29.68 4.82
CA ARG A 418 1.95 29.11 5.81
C ARG A 418 2.80 28.01 5.17
N LEU A 419 4.10 28.03 5.40
CA LEU A 419 5.06 27.16 4.72
C LEU A 419 4.78 25.68 4.95
N LEU A 420 4.49 25.29 6.19
CA LEU A 420 4.11 23.91 6.52
C LEU A 420 2.81 23.46 5.84
N ALA A 421 1.85 24.37 5.64
CA ALA A 421 0.64 24.07 4.89
C ALA A 421 0.93 23.86 3.40
N ARG A 422 1.80 24.69 2.79
CA ARG A 422 2.25 24.50 1.41
C ARG A 422 2.96 23.15 1.23
N ILE A 423 3.80 22.75 2.17
CA ILE A 423 4.49 21.45 2.18
C ILE A 423 3.47 20.29 2.23
N ALA A 424 2.52 20.36 3.17
CA ALA A 424 1.46 19.37 3.33
C ALA A 424 0.61 19.23 2.07
N VAL A 425 0.26 20.36 1.45
CA VAL A 425 -0.55 20.42 0.25
C VAL A 425 0.21 19.92 -0.98
N ALA A 426 1.50 20.26 -1.15
CA ALA A 426 2.32 19.74 -2.23
C ALA A 426 2.35 18.20 -2.21
N ASP A 427 2.59 17.61 -1.04
CA ASP A 427 2.58 16.15 -0.86
C ASP A 427 1.18 15.53 -1.11
N ALA A 428 0.10 16.16 -0.63
CA ALA A 428 -1.26 15.70 -0.87
C ALA A 428 -1.65 15.75 -2.37
N LEU A 429 -1.31 16.84 -3.07
CA LEU A 429 -1.59 17.00 -4.50
C LEU A 429 -0.79 16.04 -5.37
N GLY A 430 0.49 15.81 -5.02
CA GLY A 430 1.34 14.82 -5.69
C GLY A 430 0.77 13.41 -5.57
N ARG A 431 0.43 12.97 -4.35
CA ARG A 431 -0.20 11.66 -4.11
C ARG A 431 -1.63 11.52 -4.67
N ALA A 432 -2.31 12.65 -4.89
CA ALA A 432 -3.62 12.66 -5.54
C ALA A 432 -3.54 12.63 -7.08
N GLY A 433 -2.34 12.73 -7.68
CA GLY A 433 -2.20 12.78 -9.13
C GLY A 433 -2.74 14.07 -9.75
N PHE A 434 -2.82 15.17 -9.00
CA PHE A 434 -3.44 16.41 -9.46
C PHE A 434 -2.56 17.18 -10.46
N LYS A 435 -2.63 16.78 -11.74
CA LYS A 435 -1.76 17.26 -12.84
C LYS A 435 -1.71 18.79 -12.99
N ARG A 436 -2.78 19.52 -12.67
CA ARG A 436 -2.80 21.00 -12.73
C ARG A 436 -1.76 21.67 -11.82
N ALA A 437 -1.32 21.00 -10.75
CA ALA A 437 -0.29 21.53 -9.86
C ALA A 437 1.13 21.46 -10.43
N ALA A 438 1.36 20.78 -11.57
CA ALA A 438 2.70 20.55 -12.09
C ALA A 438 3.47 21.87 -12.35
N GLU A 439 2.82 22.87 -12.93
CA GLU A 439 3.44 24.17 -13.24
C GLU A 439 3.83 24.92 -11.96
N THR A 440 2.91 25.04 -11.00
CA THR A 440 3.20 25.67 -9.69
C THR A 440 4.30 24.93 -8.95
N LEU A 441 4.28 23.59 -8.92
CA LEU A 441 5.32 22.79 -8.28
C LEU A 441 6.69 22.96 -8.96
N SER A 442 6.73 23.08 -10.29
CA SER A 442 7.94 23.38 -11.05
C SER A 442 8.53 24.73 -10.64
N GLY A 443 7.69 25.77 -10.49
CA GLY A 443 8.12 27.07 -9.97
C GLY A 443 8.69 27.00 -8.54
N LEU A 444 8.17 26.09 -7.70
CA LEU A 444 8.62 25.90 -6.32
C LEU A 444 9.97 25.20 -6.20
N LEU A 445 10.51 24.61 -7.27
CA LEU A 445 11.84 23.97 -7.27
C LEU A 445 12.98 24.93 -6.96
N THR A 446 12.78 26.24 -7.14
CA THR A 446 13.77 27.28 -6.81
C THR A 446 13.39 28.14 -5.60
N HIS A 447 12.36 27.75 -4.85
CA HIS A 447 11.88 28.51 -3.70
C HIS A 447 12.95 28.59 -2.59
N PRO A 448 13.06 29.68 -1.79
CA PRO A 448 14.09 29.81 -0.74
C PRO A 448 14.05 28.73 0.35
N SER A 449 12.86 28.24 0.70
CA SER A 449 12.68 27.16 1.67
C SER A 449 13.10 25.80 1.11
N ALA A 450 14.13 25.19 1.71
CA ALA A 450 14.59 23.86 1.36
C ALA A 450 13.52 22.76 1.59
N PRO A 451 12.77 22.75 2.72
CA PRO A 451 11.66 21.81 2.90
C PRO A 451 10.59 21.90 1.80
N LEU A 452 10.24 23.10 1.33
CA LEU A 452 9.25 23.27 0.26
C LEU A 452 9.79 22.82 -1.10
N ARG A 453 11.05 23.16 -1.44
CA ARG A 453 11.72 22.64 -2.65
C ARG A 453 11.68 21.12 -2.68
N LYS A 454 12.02 20.48 -1.56
CA LYS A 454 12.00 19.02 -1.42
C LYS A 454 10.59 18.45 -1.64
N ALA A 455 9.57 19.04 -1.01
CA ALA A 455 8.19 18.61 -1.19
C ALA A 455 7.72 18.77 -2.65
N ALA A 456 8.15 19.84 -3.33
CA ALA A 456 7.84 20.07 -4.74
C ALA A 456 8.48 19.02 -5.66
N VAL A 457 9.77 18.70 -5.46
CA VAL A 457 10.47 17.63 -6.20
C VAL A 457 9.75 16.28 -6.02
N GLN A 458 9.41 15.94 -4.78
CA GLN A 458 8.72 14.68 -4.47
C GLN A 458 7.33 14.62 -5.12
N ALA A 459 6.58 15.72 -5.05
CA ALA A 459 5.26 15.81 -5.66
C ALA A 459 5.32 15.68 -7.19
N LEU A 460 6.26 16.37 -7.86
CA LEU A 460 6.46 16.24 -9.30
C LEU A 460 6.81 14.81 -9.72
N ALA A 461 7.67 14.14 -8.94
CA ALA A 461 8.03 12.74 -9.18
C ALA A 461 6.82 11.80 -9.09
N LEU A 462 5.88 12.09 -8.19
CA LEU A 462 4.62 11.34 -8.06
C LEU A 462 3.62 11.67 -9.16
N LEU A 463 3.57 12.92 -9.63
CA LEU A 463 2.69 13.33 -10.73
C LEU A 463 3.12 12.73 -12.08
N GLY A 464 4.41 12.47 -12.27
CA GLY A 464 4.94 11.94 -13.52
C GLY A 464 4.70 12.86 -14.72
N SER A 465 4.72 14.19 -14.52
CA SER A 465 4.49 15.13 -15.62
C SER A 465 5.59 15.04 -16.68
N ALA A 466 5.23 15.23 -17.96
CA ALA A 466 6.16 15.12 -19.08
C ALA A 466 7.41 16.01 -18.94
N SER A 467 7.27 17.22 -18.39
CA SER A 467 8.39 18.16 -18.18
C SER A 467 9.15 17.96 -16.86
N ALA A 468 8.73 17.04 -15.98
CA ALA A 468 9.29 16.93 -14.62
C ALA A 468 10.80 16.66 -14.64
N VAL A 469 11.26 15.83 -15.57
CA VAL A 469 12.67 15.47 -15.72
C VAL A 469 13.51 16.70 -16.08
N GLU A 470 13.07 17.46 -17.09
CA GLU A 470 13.73 18.70 -17.51
C GLU A 470 13.76 19.73 -16.38
N ASP A 471 12.63 19.94 -15.70
CA ASP A 471 12.49 20.95 -14.65
C ASP A 471 13.35 20.65 -13.42
N ILE A 472 13.33 19.38 -12.96
CA ILE A 472 14.19 18.90 -11.87
C ILE A 472 15.67 19.02 -12.25
N THR A 473 16.01 18.67 -13.49
CA THR A 473 17.39 18.79 -14.01
C THR A 473 17.86 20.25 -14.03
N ARG A 474 17.02 21.16 -14.53
CA ARG A 474 17.29 22.60 -14.58
C ARG A 474 17.48 23.17 -13.17
N ALA A 475 16.61 22.81 -12.22
CA ALA A 475 16.68 23.26 -10.84
C ALA A 475 17.93 22.72 -10.12
N SER A 476 18.25 21.43 -10.31
CA SER A 476 19.45 20.80 -9.75
C SER A 476 20.75 21.46 -10.22
N ARG A 477 20.81 21.86 -11.51
CA ARG A 477 21.94 22.64 -12.06
C ARG A 477 22.07 24.04 -11.47
N LYS A 478 20.97 24.68 -11.05
CA LYS A 478 21.00 25.98 -10.37
C LYS A 478 21.43 25.84 -8.91
N MET A 479 21.02 24.77 -8.24
CA MET A 479 21.24 24.53 -6.81
C MET A 479 22.54 23.75 -6.51
N LYS A 480 23.66 24.08 -7.19
CA LYS A 480 24.93 23.32 -7.09
C LYS A 480 25.55 23.23 -5.69
N ARG A 481 25.19 24.16 -4.79
CA ARG A 481 25.70 24.20 -3.41
C ARG A 481 24.83 23.43 -2.42
N ASP A 482 23.63 23.01 -2.83
CA ASP A 482 22.67 22.30 -2.00
C ASP A 482 22.69 20.80 -2.32
N ALA A 483 23.61 20.08 -1.68
CA ALA A 483 23.78 18.64 -1.88
C ALA A 483 22.55 17.83 -1.45
N GLU A 484 21.80 18.28 -0.44
CA GLU A 484 20.55 17.63 -0.02
C GLU A 484 19.48 17.73 -1.12
N PHE A 485 19.32 18.92 -1.72
CA PHE A 485 18.42 19.09 -2.85
C PHE A 485 18.85 18.27 -4.07
N GLN A 486 20.15 18.21 -4.39
CA GLN A 486 20.65 17.37 -5.49
C GLN A 486 20.38 15.88 -5.24
N ARG A 487 20.54 15.40 -4.00
CA ARG A 487 20.17 14.02 -3.65
C ARG A 487 18.68 13.76 -3.85
N GLU A 488 17.81 14.68 -3.42
CA GLU A 488 16.37 14.52 -3.65
C GLU A 488 16.01 14.59 -5.14
N ALA A 489 16.62 15.47 -5.91
CA ALA A 489 16.44 15.56 -7.36
C ALA A 489 16.81 14.24 -8.05
N VAL A 490 17.97 13.65 -7.73
CA VAL A 490 18.38 12.37 -8.33
C VAL A 490 17.45 11.22 -7.88
N ARG A 491 16.97 11.21 -6.63
CA ARG A 491 15.95 10.23 -6.17
C ARG A 491 14.65 10.33 -6.95
N ALA A 492 14.19 11.55 -7.21
CA ALA A 492 13.02 11.77 -8.05
C ALA A 492 13.26 11.27 -9.47
N LEU A 493 14.42 11.55 -10.06
CA LEU A 493 14.81 11.06 -11.37
C LEU A 493 14.93 9.53 -11.44
N ILE A 494 15.34 8.86 -10.36
CA ILE A 494 15.31 7.39 -10.27
C ILE A 494 13.86 6.87 -10.35
N ARG A 495 12.88 7.59 -9.80
CA ARG A 495 11.46 7.19 -9.92
C ARG A 495 10.91 7.44 -11.32
N LEU A 496 11.33 8.53 -11.95
CA LEU A 496 11.00 8.89 -13.32
C LEU A 496 11.88 8.12 -14.31
N ASP A 497 11.72 8.42 -15.61
CA ASP A 497 12.70 8.05 -16.62
C ASP A 497 13.82 9.12 -16.64
N PRO A 498 15.06 8.80 -16.21
CA PRO A 498 16.12 9.78 -16.12
C PRO A 498 16.86 10.04 -17.44
N THR A 499 16.39 9.50 -18.57
CA THR A 499 17.12 9.55 -19.86
C THR A 499 17.51 10.97 -20.27
N GLU A 500 16.62 11.96 -20.17
CA GLU A 500 16.91 13.35 -20.51
C GLU A 500 17.87 14.04 -19.51
N ALA A 501 18.07 13.45 -18.33
CA ALA A 501 18.96 13.97 -17.30
C ALA A 501 20.41 13.44 -17.42
N LEU A 502 20.73 12.61 -18.44
CA LEU A 502 22.00 11.92 -18.59
C LEU A 502 23.22 12.84 -18.38
N GLU A 503 23.30 13.97 -19.08
CA GLU A 503 24.42 14.91 -18.98
C GLU A 503 24.61 15.45 -17.56
N MET A 504 23.52 15.73 -16.86
CA MET A 504 23.60 16.17 -15.46
C MET A 504 24.08 15.02 -14.56
N LEU A 505 23.57 13.81 -14.77
CA LEU A 505 23.95 12.64 -13.99
C LEU A 505 25.44 12.31 -14.18
N LEU A 506 25.95 12.32 -15.41
CA LEU A 506 27.37 12.12 -15.69
C LEU A 506 28.24 13.15 -14.96
N ALA A 507 27.85 14.43 -14.98
CA ALA A 507 28.56 15.49 -14.25
C ALA A 507 28.55 15.29 -12.72
N LEU A 508 27.42 14.83 -12.16
CA LEU A 508 27.29 14.55 -10.72
C LEU A 508 27.99 13.25 -10.29
N GLY A 509 28.35 12.38 -11.24
CA GLY A 509 29.05 11.12 -10.98
C GLY A 509 30.39 11.31 -10.27
N ASN A 510 31.04 12.47 -10.37
CA ASN A 510 32.34 12.75 -9.72
C ASN A 510 32.21 13.68 -8.50
N HIS A 511 31.00 13.81 -7.95
CA HIS A 511 30.76 14.70 -6.82
C HIS A 511 31.41 14.20 -5.52
N ARG A 512 31.83 15.12 -4.64
CA ARG A 512 32.47 14.77 -3.35
C ARG A 512 31.57 13.97 -2.40
N ASP A 513 30.26 14.22 -2.48
CA ASP A 513 29.25 13.53 -1.67
C ASP A 513 29.04 12.10 -2.18
N VAL A 514 29.45 11.12 -1.36
CA VAL A 514 29.32 9.68 -1.64
C VAL A 514 27.87 9.30 -1.89
N ALA A 515 26.94 9.80 -1.09
CA ALA A 515 25.53 9.46 -1.21
C ALA A 515 24.95 9.93 -2.54
N LEU A 516 25.36 11.12 -3.02
CA LEU A 516 24.97 11.61 -4.33
C LEU A 516 25.55 10.76 -5.47
N ARG A 517 26.83 10.37 -5.41
CA ARG A 517 27.44 9.47 -6.41
C ARG A 517 26.72 8.12 -6.47
N THR A 518 26.37 7.55 -5.32
CA THR A 518 25.60 6.29 -5.23
C THR A 518 24.25 6.40 -5.93
N LEU A 519 23.50 7.48 -5.68
CA LEU A 519 22.22 7.74 -6.32
C LEU A 519 22.37 7.93 -7.84
N VAL A 520 23.40 8.66 -8.27
CA VAL A 520 23.69 8.87 -9.70
C VAL A 520 23.93 7.54 -10.41
N VAL A 521 24.77 6.66 -9.86
CA VAL A 521 25.03 5.34 -10.47
C VAL A 521 23.75 4.49 -10.54
N THR A 522 22.90 4.58 -9.52
CA THR A 522 21.58 3.94 -9.52
C THR A 522 20.68 4.48 -10.64
N ALA A 523 20.66 5.81 -10.84
CA ALA A 523 19.89 6.45 -11.90
C ALA A 523 20.40 6.07 -13.30
N LEU A 524 21.72 6.07 -13.49
CA LEU A 524 22.39 5.62 -14.73
C LEU A 524 22.05 4.15 -15.05
N GLY A 525 21.79 3.33 -14.04
CA GLY A 525 21.28 1.96 -14.19
C GLY A 525 20.04 1.86 -15.11
N LYS A 526 19.19 2.89 -15.10
CA LYS A 526 17.95 2.95 -15.88
C LYS A 526 18.12 3.50 -17.30
N ILE A 527 19.29 4.02 -17.65
CA ILE A 527 19.54 4.65 -18.96
C ILE A 527 20.33 3.67 -19.84
N SER A 528 19.70 3.23 -20.92
CA SER A 528 20.33 2.43 -21.97
C SER A 528 21.15 3.31 -22.92
N ASN A 529 22.35 3.70 -22.48
CA ASN A 529 23.27 4.55 -23.24
C ASN A 529 24.73 4.13 -22.99
N GLU A 530 25.59 4.27 -24.01
CA GLU A 530 27.01 3.89 -23.90
C GLU A 530 27.78 4.69 -22.85
N ALA A 531 27.60 6.01 -22.78
CA ALA A 531 28.27 6.85 -21.77
C ALA A 531 27.79 6.49 -20.35
N SER A 532 26.51 6.15 -20.20
CA SER A 532 25.97 5.62 -18.94
C SER A 532 26.66 4.30 -18.57
N LEU A 533 26.77 3.36 -19.51
CA LEU A 533 27.43 2.07 -19.30
C LEU A 533 28.89 2.23 -18.86
N VAL A 534 29.67 3.03 -19.59
CA VAL A 534 31.08 3.32 -19.25
C VAL A 534 31.17 3.87 -17.84
N ARG A 535 30.33 4.85 -17.48
CA ARG A 535 30.34 5.43 -16.13
C ARG A 535 29.98 4.42 -15.04
N ARG A 536 29.04 3.50 -15.29
CA ARG A 536 28.69 2.42 -14.34
C ARG A 536 29.84 1.44 -14.16
N ILE A 537 30.55 1.08 -15.24
CA ILE A 537 31.75 0.22 -15.17
C ILE A 537 32.85 0.91 -14.35
N GLU A 538 33.14 2.19 -14.62
CA GLU A 538 34.13 2.97 -13.85
C GLU A 538 33.77 3.03 -12.35
N ALA A 539 32.48 3.11 -12.01
CA ALA A 539 32.01 3.14 -10.64
C ALA A 539 32.33 1.86 -9.84
N LEU A 540 32.69 0.74 -10.49
CA LEU A 540 33.22 -0.45 -9.83
C LEU A 540 34.56 -0.20 -9.14
N THR A 541 35.27 0.87 -9.48
CA THR A 541 36.56 1.23 -8.86
C THR A 541 36.46 2.39 -7.87
N ASP A 542 35.25 2.91 -7.59
CA ASP A 542 35.08 4.05 -6.68
C ASP A 542 35.63 3.75 -5.26
N PRO A 543 36.30 4.72 -4.59
CA PRO A 543 36.81 4.53 -3.24
C PRO A 543 35.72 4.12 -2.23
N ALA A 544 34.49 4.58 -2.42
CA ALA A 544 33.36 4.25 -1.56
C ALA A 544 32.69 2.94 -1.99
N TRP A 545 32.60 2.00 -1.04
CA TRP A 545 31.98 0.69 -1.28
C TRP A 545 30.49 0.80 -1.64
N GLN A 546 29.79 1.84 -1.16
CA GLN A 546 28.40 2.10 -1.51
C GLN A 546 28.23 2.35 -3.01
N VAL A 547 29.13 3.12 -3.61
CA VAL A 547 29.09 3.43 -5.05
C VAL A 547 29.37 2.17 -5.86
N ARG A 548 30.36 1.37 -5.45
CA ARG A 548 30.67 0.08 -6.10
C ARG A 548 29.51 -0.92 -6.00
N SER A 549 28.85 -0.96 -4.84
CA SER A 549 27.67 -1.79 -4.64
C SER A 549 26.48 -1.33 -5.50
N ALA A 550 26.29 -0.01 -5.67
CA ALA A 550 25.30 0.52 -6.62
C ALA A 550 25.68 0.19 -8.07
N ALA A 551 26.97 0.24 -8.42
CA ALA A 551 27.47 -0.10 -9.75
C ALA A 551 27.19 -1.55 -10.13
N LEU A 552 27.54 -2.51 -9.25
CA LEU A 552 27.27 -3.94 -9.46
C LEU A 552 25.79 -4.22 -9.75
N ARG A 553 24.89 -3.51 -9.06
CA ARG A 553 23.44 -3.64 -9.28
C ARG A 553 22.98 -2.95 -10.57
N ALA A 554 23.51 -1.77 -10.86
CA ALA A 554 23.19 -1.03 -12.07
C ALA A 554 23.74 -1.72 -13.35
N LEU A 555 24.62 -2.70 -13.19
CA LEU A 555 25.20 -3.54 -14.24
C LEU A 555 24.56 -4.95 -14.30
N GLU A 556 23.56 -5.24 -13.47
CA GLU A 556 22.84 -6.50 -13.50
C GLU A 556 22.12 -6.69 -14.85
N GLY A 557 22.28 -7.86 -15.47
CA GLY A 557 21.74 -8.16 -16.81
C GLY A 557 22.43 -7.43 -17.96
N VAL A 558 23.55 -6.73 -17.71
CA VAL A 558 24.37 -6.13 -18.77
C VAL A 558 25.39 -7.15 -19.26
N HIS A 559 25.45 -7.31 -20.58
CA HIS A 559 26.39 -8.21 -21.27
C HIS A 559 27.38 -7.41 -22.11
N ASP A 560 28.60 -7.23 -21.61
CA ASP A 560 29.66 -6.46 -22.28
C ASP A 560 31.04 -7.00 -21.91
N VAL A 561 31.94 -7.13 -22.89
CA VAL A 561 33.31 -7.63 -22.69
C VAL A 561 34.10 -6.79 -21.69
N ARG A 562 33.92 -5.46 -21.69
CA ARG A 562 34.55 -4.50 -20.78
C ARG A 562 34.08 -4.69 -19.35
N LEU A 563 32.83 -5.12 -19.17
CA LEU A 563 32.27 -5.42 -17.86
C LEU A 563 32.94 -6.64 -17.24
N VAL A 564 33.17 -7.70 -18.02
CA VAL A 564 33.86 -8.91 -17.51
C VAL A 564 35.26 -8.57 -17.03
N ASP A 565 36.04 -7.82 -17.83
CA ASP A 565 37.38 -7.37 -17.44
C ASP A 565 37.33 -6.57 -16.12
N ALA A 566 36.40 -5.62 -16.00
CA ALA A 566 36.25 -4.81 -14.79
C ALA A 566 35.75 -5.60 -13.57
N LEU A 567 34.92 -6.63 -13.76
CA LEU A 567 34.46 -7.50 -12.69
C LEU A 567 35.56 -8.40 -12.16
N LEU A 568 36.48 -8.87 -13.01
CA LEU A 568 37.66 -9.64 -12.57
C LEU A 568 38.56 -8.78 -11.69
N ASP A 569 38.82 -7.54 -12.10
CA ASP A 569 39.60 -6.59 -11.29
C ASP A 569 38.88 -6.24 -9.97
N ALA A 570 37.54 -6.14 -10.01
CA ALA A 570 36.74 -5.98 -8.80
C ALA A 570 36.82 -7.21 -7.89
N MET A 571 36.82 -8.42 -8.45
CA MET A 571 36.87 -9.67 -7.70
C MET A 571 38.18 -9.82 -6.91
N GLU A 572 39.31 -9.39 -7.48
CA GLU A 572 40.61 -9.35 -6.80
C GLU A 572 40.63 -8.37 -5.61
N ARG A 573 39.89 -7.28 -5.73
CA ARG A 573 39.90 -6.18 -4.77
C ARG A 573 38.87 -6.37 -3.64
N GLU A 574 37.69 -6.90 -3.94
CA GLU A 574 36.58 -6.97 -3.00
C GLU A 574 36.72 -8.12 -1.98
N GLN A 575 36.30 -7.84 -0.75
CA GLN A 575 36.22 -8.83 0.32
C GLN A 575 34.87 -8.71 1.06
N GLY A 576 34.37 -9.79 1.65
CA GLY A 576 33.14 -9.76 2.45
C GLY A 576 31.86 -9.68 1.60
N ALA A 577 31.00 -8.69 1.83
CA ALA A 577 29.64 -8.66 1.27
C ALA A 577 29.54 -8.36 -0.24
N LEU A 578 30.57 -7.74 -0.83
CA LEU A 578 30.58 -7.40 -2.27
C LEU A 578 31.10 -8.53 -3.15
N LEU A 579 32.01 -9.39 -2.65
CA LEU A 579 32.57 -10.49 -3.44
C LEU A 579 31.48 -11.44 -4.00
N PRO A 580 30.49 -11.89 -3.21
CA PRO A 580 29.38 -12.69 -3.77
C PRO A 580 28.57 -11.95 -4.84
N GLN A 581 28.44 -10.63 -4.74
CA GLN A 581 27.74 -9.82 -5.76
C GLN A 581 28.55 -9.76 -7.06
N VAL A 582 29.88 -9.61 -6.96
CA VAL A 582 30.78 -9.66 -8.11
C VAL A 582 30.72 -11.02 -8.79
N VAL A 583 30.80 -12.11 -8.02
CA VAL A 583 30.71 -13.48 -8.54
C VAL A 583 29.36 -13.73 -9.20
N ALA A 584 28.25 -13.31 -8.57
CA ALA A 584 26.93 -13.43 -9.19
C ALA A 584 26.81 -12.64 -10.51
N CYS A 585 27.41 -11.45 -10.57
CA CYS A 585 27.46 -10.64 -11.79
C CYS A 585 28.32 -11.34 -12.86
N LEU A 586 29.47 -11.91 -12.50
CA LEU A 586 30.31 -12.73 -13.39
C LEU A 586 29.57 -13.96 -13.93
N ILE A 587 28.81 -14.65 -13.08
CA ILE A 587 27.97 -15.78 -13.51
C ILE A 587 26.93 -15.33 -14.51
N THR A 588 26.26 -14.21 -14.23
CA THR A 588 25.21 -13.68 -15.10
C THR A 588 25.78 -13.27 -16.45
N VAL A 589 26.88 -12.50 -16.47
CA VAL A 589 27.46 -11.94 -17.69
C VAL A 589 28.17 -12.97 -18.57
N THR A 590 28.65 -14.07 -18.00
CA THR A 590 29.38 -15.13 -18.74
C THR A 590 28.57 -16.41 -18.96
N GLY A 591 27.52 -16.64 -18.15
CA GLY A 591 26.77 -17.90 -18.11
C GLY A 591 27.51 -19.07 -17.44
N ALA A 592 28.70 -18.86 -16.87
CA ALA A 592 29.51 -19.90 -16.21
C ALA A 592 29.51 -19.73 -14.68
N ASP A 593 29.48 -20.82 -13.92
CA ASP A 593 29.69 -20.79 -12.46
C ASP A 593 31.02 -21.48 -12.10
N LEU A 594 32.03 -20.65 -11.82
CA LEU A 594 33.38 -21.08 -11.43
C LEU A 594 33.65 -20.84 -9.95
N GLY A 595 32.63 -20.45 -9.17
CA GLY A 595 32.77 -20.18 -7.75
C GLY A 595 33.55 -18.88 -7.44
N PRO A 596 34.09 -18.74 -6.22
CA PRO A 596 34.66 -17.49 -5.71
C PRO A 596 36.17 -17.33 -5.96
N GLU A 597 36.81 -18.23 -6.70
CA GLU A 597 38.27 -18.22 -6.90
C GLU A 597 38.65 -17.43 -8.17
N VAL A 598 39.37 -16.33 -7.99
CA VAL A 598 39.73 -15.41 -9.10
C VAL A 598 40.55 -16.10 -10.18
N GLU A 599 41.46 -17.01 -9.80
CA GLU A 599 42.36 -17.68 -10.75
C GLU A 599 41.60 -18.50 -11.78
N ASP A 600 40.52 -19.15 -11.37
CA ASP A 600 39.68 -19.98 -12.25
C ASP A 600 38.95 -19.10 -13.26
N TRP A 601 38.43 -17.96 -12.81
CA TRP A 601 37.83 -16.95 -13.67
C TRP A 601 38.82 -16.32 -14.65
N ARG A 602 40.05 -16.00 -14.22
CA ARG A 602 41.11 -15.46 -15.11
C ARG A 602 41.50 -16.46 -16.20
N LYS A 603 41.69 -17.74 -15.85
CA LYS A 603 42.02 -18.81 -16.83
C LYS A 603 40.88 -19.03 -17.82
N TYR A 604 39.64 -19.07 -17.33
CA TYR A 604 38.45 -19.18 -18.17
C TYR A 604 38.37 -17.99 -19.14
N TRP A 605 38.49 -16.77 -18.63
CA TRP A 605 38.35 -15.57 -19.44
C TRP A 605 39.46 -15.43 -20.48
N GLN A 606 40.71 -15.78 -20.16
CA GLN A 606 41.79 -15.83 -21.16
C GLN A 606 41.48 -16.73 -22.37
N ARG A 607 40.69 -17.79 -22.17
CA ARG A 607 40.34 -18.74 -23.24
C ARG A 607 39.06 -18.35 -23.99
N GLU A 608 38.07 -17.80 -23.30
CA GLU A 608 36.76 -17.50 -23.86
C GLU A 608 36.58 -16.05 -24.32
N ARG A 609 37.46 -15.11 -23.95
CA ARG A 609 37.30 -13.67 -24.25
C ARG A 609 37.12 -13.37 -25.73
N ASP A 610 37.91 -13.99 -26.61
CA ASP A 610 37.81 -13.79 -28.07
C ASP A 610 36.57 -14.46 -28.69
N ARG A 611 35.94 -15.37 -27.95
CA ARG A 611 34.72 -16.11 -28.35
C ARG A 611 33.47 -15.58 -27.65
N TYR A 612 33.61 -14.55 -26.81
CA TYR A 612 32.52 -14.02 -26.01
C TYR A 612 31.51 -13.30 -26.91
N ASP A 613 30.31 -13.86 -27.01
CA ASP A 613 29.17 -13.25 -27.66
C ASP A 613 28.13 -12.79 -26.62
N PRO A 614 28.05 -11.48 -26.31
CA PRO A 614 27.10 -10.97 -25.32
C PRO A 614 25.64 -11.16 -25.73
N VAL A 615 25.34 -11.24 -27.03
CA VAL A 615 23.96 -11.43 -27.54
C VAL A 615 23.51 -12.86 -27.29
N GLU A 616 24.39 -13.83 -27.50
CA GLU A 616 24.09 -15.25 -27.26
C GLU A 616 23.84 -15.52 -25.76
N ILE A 617 24.66 -14.94 -24.87
CA ILE A 617 24.49 -15.09 -23.42
C ILE A 617 23.18 -14.45 -22.95
N ALA A 618 22.87 -13.23 -23.42
CA ALA A 618 21.62 -12.55 -23.07
C ALA A 618 20.38 -13.36 -23.51
N ARG A 619 20.44 -14.02 -24.68
CA ARG A 619 19.37 -14.90 -25.15
C ARG A 619 19.18 -16.11 -24.22
N LYS A 620 20.28 -16.81 -23.89
CA LYS A 620 20.25 -17.98 -22.98
C LYS A 620 19.75 -17.62 -21.58
N GLU A 621 20.09 -16.45 -21.07
CA GLU A 621 19.59 -15.95 -19.77
C GLU A 621 18.06 -15.76 -19.80
N THR A 622 17.53 -15.21 -20.90
CA THR A 622 16.09 -14.96 -21.05
C THR A 622 15.28 -16.25 -21.08
N ASP A 623 15.82 -17.29 -21.72
CA ASP A 623 15.20 -18.63 -21.79
C ASP A 623 15.21 -19.37 -20.43
N GLN A 624 16.10 -19.00 -19.51
CA GLN A 624 16.29 -19.65 -18.20
C GLN A 624 15.57 -18.96 -17.02
N LYS A 625 14.89 -17.82 -17.24
CA LYS A 625 14.26 -16.95 -16.20
C LYS A 625 13.03 -17.54 -15.46
N GLY A 626 12.97 -18.86 -15.27
CA GLY A 626 12.04 -19.56 -14.37
C GLY A 626 12.61 -19.90 -12.98
N GLY A 627 13.91 -19.71 -12.74
CA GLY A 627 14.58 -20.08 -11.49
C GLY A 627 14.74 -18.93 -10.51
N LYS A 628 14.11 -19.01 -9.33
CA LYS A 628 14.31 -18.06 -8.22
C LYS A 628 15.76 -18.15 -7.72
N THR A 629 16.40 -17.00 -7.50
CA THR A 629 17.74 -16.87 -6.90
C THR A 629 17.78 -17.60 -5.55
N PHE A 630 18.61 -18.64 -5.46
CA PHE A 630 18.70 -19.50 -4.29
C PHE A 630 19.34 -18.76 -3.11
N VAL A 631 18.63 -18.70 -1.99
CA VAL A 631 19.23 -18.45 -0.67
C VAL A 631 20.24 -19.57 -0.42
N ARG A 632 21.53 -19.26 -0.25
CA ARG A 632 22.46 -20.19 0.40
C ARG A 632 22.02 -20.34 1.86
N LYS A 633 21.18 -21.34 2.10
CA LYS A 633 20.94 -21.83 3.47
C LYS A 633 22.27 -22.39 3.95
N ALA A 634 22.69 -21.98 5.14
CA ALA A 634 23.86 -22.59 5.76
C ALA A 634 23.63 -24.10 5.83
N ASP A 635 24.60 -24.88 5.34
CA ASP A 635 24.60 -26.33 5.51
C ASP A 635 24.61 -26.62 7.03
N PRO A 636 23.57 -27.27 7.58
CA PRO A 636 23.49 -27.58 9.00
C PRO A 636 24.67 -28.43 9.49
N ASP A 637 25.25 -29.26 8.62
CA ASP A 637 26.31 -30.21 8.95
C ASP A 637 27.72 -29.59 8.81
N ALA A 638 27.83 -28.44 8.15
CA ALA A 638 29.08 -27.67 8.06
C ALA A 638 29.31 -26.85 9.34
N ALA A 639 29.85 -27.49 10.37
CA ALA A 639 30.07 -26.93 11.72
C ALA A 639 30.83 -25.57 11.81
N ARG A 640 31.39 -25.07 10.70
CA ARG A 640 32.21 -23.84 10.62
C ARG A 640 31.52 -22.62 9.99
N THR A 641 30.32 -22.75 9.42
CA THR A 641 29.67 -21.62 8.73
C THR A 641 28.95 -20.71 9.73
N PRO A 642 29.35 -19.43 9.87
CA PRO A 642 28.65 -18.50 10.76
C PRO A 642 27.26 -18.20 10.20
N SER A 643 26.23 -18.37 11.03
CA SER A 643 24.84 -18.08 10.67
C SER A 643 24.10 -17.43 11.84
N TYR A 644 23.01 -16.73 11.52
CA TYR A 644 22.07 -16.18 12.49
C TYR A 644 20.64 -16.52 12.04
N PHE A 645 19.92 -17.31 12.84
CA PHE A 645 18.61 -17.87 12.46
C PHE A 645 18.59 -18.54 11.07
N GLY A 646 19.69 -19.21 10.70
CA GLY A 646 19.82 -19.91 9.43
C GLY A 646 20.24 -19.06 8.21
N VAL A 647 20.35 -17.72 8.34
CA VAL A 647 21.04 -16.91 7.31
C VAL A 647 22.53 -17.04 7.49
N GLU A 648 23.25 -17.36 6.41
CA GLU A 648 24.71 -17.28 6.42
C GLU A 648 25.20 -15.83 6.61
N ILE A 649 26.13 -15.64 7.53
CA ILE A 649 26.80 -14.36 7.76
C ILE A 649 28.04 -14.28 6.86
N ILE A 650 27.88 -13.66 5.69
CA ILE A 650 28.96 -13.49 4.70
C ILE A 650 29.75 -12.19 4.94
N SER A 651 29.07 -11.14 5.40
CA SER A 651 29.66 -9.81 5.62
C SER A 651 30.72 -9.80 6.73
N ARG A 652 31.66 -8.85 6.64
CA ARG A 652 32.62 -8.50 7.71
C ARG A 652 32.29 -7.17 8.40
N ARG A 653 31.17 -6.51 8.08
CA ARG A 653 30.74 -5.23 8.67
C ARG A 653 29.25 -5.29 8.98
N ILE A 654 28.92 -5.74 10.18
CA ILE A 654 27.56 -6.19 10.53
C ILE A 654 26.98 -5.38 11.69
N ALA A 655 25.68 -5.09 11.65
CA ALA A 655 24.92 -4.68 12.83
C ALA A 655 23.81 -5.68 13.15
N PHE A 656 23.72 -6.09 14.41
CA PHE A 656 22.54 -6.80 14.93
C PHE A 656 21.65 -5.80 15.63
N VAL A 657 20.44 -5.60 15.11
CA VAL A 657 19.46 -4.65 15.65
C VAL A 657 18.32 -5.47 16.26
N ILE A 658 18.18 -5.40 17.58
CA ILE A 658 17.45 -6.37 18.38
C ILE A 658 16.33 -5.67 19.14
N ASP A 659 15.11 -6.11 18.87
CA ASP A 659 13.91 -5.67 19.59
C ASP A 659 13.94 -6.16 21.04
N CYS A 660 13.71 -5.23 21.96
CA CYS A 660 13.55 -5.48 23.39
C CYS A 660 12.21 -4.92 23.89
N SER A 661 11.20 -4.76 23.02
CA SER A 661 9.88 -4.27 23.40
C SER A 661 9.12 -5.27 24.28
N GLY A 662 8.01 -4.82 24.87
CA GLY A 662 7.21 -5.65 25.78
C GLY A 662 6.72 -6.97 25.17
N SER A 663 6.50 -7.05 23.86
CA SER A 663 6.07 -8.27 23.16
C SER A 663 7.12 -9.39 23.20
N MET A 664 8.40 -9.04 23.33
CA MET A 664 9.50 -10.01 23.41
C MET A 664 9.49 -10.86 24.70
N SER A 665 8.61 -10.55 25.65
CA SER A 665 8.32 -11.37 26.83
C SER A 665 7.39 -12.57 26.55
N GLN A 666 6.72 -12.60 25.39
CA GLN A 666 5.83 -13.70 25.01
C GLN A 666 6.58 -15.01 24.81
N GLN A 667 5.87 -16.12 25.02
CA GLN A 667 6.38 -17.48 24.83
C GLN A 667 6.42 -17.86 23.34
N VAL A 668 7.43 -18.61 22.94
CA VAL A 668 7.58 -19.24 21.63
C VAL A 668 8.02 -20.68 21.82
N THR A 669 7.51 -21.57 20.97
CA THR A 669 7.86 -22.98 20.98
C THR A 669 9.00 -23.21 19.99
N VAL A 670 10.05 -23.90 20.42
CA VAL A 670 11.20 -24.25 19.58
C VAL A 670 11.46 -25.75 19.62
N PRO A 671 11.95 -26.35 18.51
CA PRO A 671 12.37 -27.75 18.49
C PRO A 671 13.58 -27.95 19.42
N LYS A 672 13.60 -29.06 20.17
CA LYS A 672 14.72 -29.43 21.03
C LYS A 672 15.66 -30.40 20.31
N GLU A 673 16.97 -30.21 20.44
CA GLU A 673 17.96 -31.21 20.01
C GLU A 673 17.76 -32.52 20.80
N GLY A 674 17.47 -33.61 20.10
CA GLY A 674 17.11 -34.92 20.69
C GLY A 674 15.62 -35.27 20.67
N GLY A 675 14.77 -34.43 20.09
CA GLY A 675 13.33 -34.67 19.91
C GLY A 675 12.46 -33.99 20.99
N GLY A 676 11.31 -33.46 20.57
CA GLY A 676 10.38 -32.69 21.40
C GLY A 676 10.41 -31.18 21.14
N SER A 677 9.61 -30.43 21.89
CA SER A 677 9.51 -28.96 21.79
C SER A 677 9.67 -28.32 23.16
N GLU A 678 10.42 -27.23 23.23
CA GLU A 678 10.62 -26.43 24.44
C GLU A 678 9.96 -25.06 24.28
N SER A 679 9.34 -24.57 25.34
CA SER A 679 8.73 -23.24 25.36
C SER A 679 9.64 -22.27 26.10
N MET A 680 10.04 -21.19 25.45
CA MET A 680 10.88 -20.14 26.03
C MET A 680 10.37 -18.76 25.62
N THR A 681 10.85 -17.69 26.25
CA THR A 681 10.49 -16.34 25.82
C THR A 681 11.19 -15.98 24.51
N ARG A 682 10.56 -15.14 23.68
CA ARG A 682 11.16 -14.67 22.42
C ARG A 682 12.53 -14.01 22.63
N ILE A 683 12.66 -13.22 23.71
CA ILE A 683 13.94 -12.61 24.08
C ILE A 683 15.00 -13.65 24.48
N ALA A 684 14.61 -14.76 25.13
CA ALA A 684 15.56 -15.82 25.47
C ALA A 684 16.09 -16.51 24.21
N LEU A 685 15.21 -16.80 23.24
CA LEU A 685 15.60 -17.34 21.94
C LEU A 685 16.52 -16.37 21.16
N ALA A 686 16.18 -15.07 21.15
CA ALA A 686 17.02 -14.07 20.50
C ALA A 686 18.43 -14.00 21.15
N LYS A 687 18.53 -14.12 22.48
CA LYS A 687 19.80 -14.15 23.20
C LYS A 687 20.63 -15.39 22.86
N SER A 688 20.04 -16.58 22.87
CA SER A 688 20.78 -17.82 22.60
C SER A 688 21.37 -17.82 21.19
N GLU A 689 20.57 -17.49 20.18
CA GLU A 689 21.01 -17.41 18.78
C GLU A 689 22.09 -16.36 18.56
N LEU A 690 21.95 -15.20 19.20
CA LEU A 690 22.94 -14.13 19.07
C LEU A 690 24.27 -14.49 19.73
N LEU A 691 24.26 -15.15 20.89
CA LEU A 691 25.47 -15.65 21.53
C LEU A 691 26.19 -16.69 20.66
N THR A 692 25.42 -17.59 20.03
CA THR A 692 25.95 -18.59 19.07
C THR A 692 26.58 -17.90 17.86
N ALA A 693 25.88 -16.93 17.26
CA ALA A 693 26.38 -16.17 16.12
C ALA A 693 27.69 -15.44 16.46
N LEU A 694 27.76 -14.76 17.61
CA LEU A 694 28.95 -14.01 18.06
C LEU A 694 30.20 -14.89 18.23
N ILE A 695 30.04 -16.16 18.64
CA ILE A 695 31.16 -17.09 18.79
C ILE A 695 31.67 -17.56 17.43
N LYS A 696 30.76 -17.72 16.45
CA LYS A 696 31.08 -18.24 15.12
C LYS A 696 31.58 -17.16 14.14
N LEU A 697 31.46 -15.87 14.48
CA LEU A 697 31.90 -14.77 13.60
C LEU A 697 33.35 -14.93 13.14
N ARG A 698 33.59 -14.66 11.86
CA ARG A 698 34.93 -14.80 11.24
C ARG A 698 35.92 -13.79 11.85
N PRO A 699 37.20 -14.15 12.07
CA PRO A 699 38.23 -13.20 12.47
C PRO A 699 38.32 -12.00 11.53
N GLY A 700 38.54 -10.80 12.09
CA GLY A 700 38.58 -9.56 11.31
C GLY A 700 37.23 -8.88 11.05
N THR A 701 36.12 -9.50 11.44
CA THR A 701 34.77 -8.89 11.37
C THR A 701 34.67 -7.66 12.28
N PHE A 702 34.09 -6.58 11.77
CA PHE A 702 33.61 -5.44 12.54
C PHE A 702 32.11 -5.61 12.79
N PHE A 703 31.69 -5.47 14.05
CA PHE A 703 30.29 -5.64 14.41
C PHE A 703 29.81 -4.60 15.43
N ASN A 704 28.51 -4.35 15.44
CA ASN A 704 27.84 -3.65 16.53
C ASN A 704 26.56 -4.35 16.95
N LEU A 705 26.14 -4.11 18.19
CA LEU A 705 24.85 -4.54 18.71
C LEU A 705 24.03 -3.29 19.04
N VAL A 706 22.80 -3.24 18.54
CA VAL A 706 21.84 -2.18 18.81
C VAL A 706 20.61 -2.82 19.43
N ARG A 707 20.32 -2.49 20.68
CA ARG A 707 19.02 -2.85 21.26
C ARG A 707 18.05 -1.71 21.02
N PHE A 708 16.75 -1.99 20.90
CA PHE A 708 15.76 -0.93 20.87
C PHE A 708 14.49 -1.29 21.62
N ASP A 709 13.90 -0.24 22.20
CA ASP A 709 12.59 -0.24 22.83
C ASP A 709 11.84 1.04 22.38
N ASN A 710 11.63 1.98 23.29
CA ASN A 710 11.24 3.35 23.00
C ASN A 710 12.32 4.11 22.22
N LYS A 711 13.59 3.75 22.38
CA LYS A 711 14.72 4.34 21.67
C LYS A 711 15.81 3.29 21.35
N PRO A 712 16.60 3.50 20.29
CA PRO A 712 17.80 2.72 20.06
C PRO A 712 18.89 3.00 21.10
N VAL A 713 19.63 1.96 21.48
CA VAL A 713 20.83 2.04 22.31
C VAL A 713 21.90 1.13 21.71
N ASN A 714 22.96 1.76 21.22
CA ASN A 714 24.13 1.10 20.67
C ASN A 714 25.07 0.61 21.78
N LEU A 715 25.61 -0.60 21.64
CA LEU A 715 26.68 -1.11 22.51
C LEU A 715 27.95 -0.26 22.37
N ASN A 716 28.31 0.06 21.12
CA ASN A 716 29.44 0.94 20.81
C ASN A 716 28.97 2.06 19.86
N PRO A 717 29.53 3.28 19.95
CA PRO A 717 29.22 4.35 19.00
C PRO A 717 29.51 4.00 17.54
N LYS A 718 30.44 3.08 17.30
CA LYS A 718 30.88 2.60 15.98
C LYS A 718 31.10 1.09 16.02
N PRO A 719 30.95 0.34 14.91
CA PRO A 719 31.30 -1.08 14.85
C PRO A 719 32.75 -1.32 15.28
N VAL A 720 32.94 -2.31 16.15
CA VAL A 720 34.25 -2.66 16.71
C VAL A 720 34.77 -3.95 16.10
N ARG A 721 36.08 -4.03 15.92
CA ARG A 721 36.73 -5.26 15.42
C ARG A 721 36.56 -6.40 16.42
N LEU A 722 36.31 -7.60 15.90
CA LEU A 722 36.18 -8.83 16.67
C LEU A 722 37.49 -9.12 17.42
N SER A 723 37.39 -9.25 18.74
CA SER A 723 38.48 -9.55 19.67
C SER A 723 37.92 -10.25 20.92
N PRO A 724 38.74 -10.96 21.71
CA PRO A 724 38.26 -11.57 22.96
C PRO A 724 37.57 -10.57 23.91
N LYS A 725 38.09 -9.33 23.97
CA LYS A 725 37.51 -8.23 24.75
C LYS A 725 36.15 -7.78 24.19
N SER A 726 36.05 -7.57 22.89
CA SER A 726 34.77 -7.13 22.28
C SER A 726 33.70 -8.21 22.36
N VAL A 727 34.06 -9.48 22.22
CA VAL A 727 33.14 -10.62 22.42
C VAL A 727 32.67 -10.69 23.87
N LYS A 728 33.55 -10.50 24.86
CA LYS A 728 33.16 -10.46 26.28
C LYS A 728 32.15 -9.34 26.56
N ASN A 729 32.41 -8.13 26.06
CA ASN A 729 31.51 -6.99 26.21
C ASN A 729 30.16 -7.23 25.51
N ALA A 730 30.19 -7.79 24.30
CA ALA A 730 28.99 -8.16 23.57
C ALA A 730 28.16 -9.21 24.33
N LYS A 731 28.80 -10.26 24.87
CA LYS A 731 28.14 -11.27 25.71
C LYS A 731 27.46 -10.63 26.93
N GLN A 732 28.13 -9.72 27.63
CA GLN A 732 27.54 -9.00 28.77
C GLN A 732 26.33 -8.16 28.34
N PHE A 733 26.42 -7.45 27.21
CA PHE A 733 25.30 -6.68 26.66
C PHE A 733 24.10 -7.56 26.32
N VAL A 734 24.33 -8.69 25.65
CA VAL A 734 23.27 -9.65 25.26
C VAL A 734 22.60 -10.26 26.49
N LEU A 735 23.38 -10.67 27.49
CA LEU A 735 22.84 -11.20 28.75
C LEU A 735 21.97 -10.16 29.47
N GLY A 736 22.33 -8.88 29.39
CA GLY A 736 21.61 -7.75 29.98
C GLY A 736 20.34 -7.29 29.24
N LEU A 737 20.01 -7.84 28.06
CA LEU A 737 18.78 -7.46 27.35
C LEU A 737 17.53 -7.84 28.15
N GLN A 738 16.59 -6.93 28.31
CA GLN A 738 15.34 -7.16 29.03
C GLN A 738 14.18 -6.61 28.20
N PRO A 739 13.04 -7.33 28.12
CA PRO A 739 11.87 -6.86 27.39
C PRO A 739 11.18 -5.72 28.15
N GLY A 740 10.80 -4.64 27.48
CA GLY A 740 10.10 -3.50 28.04
C GLY A 740 9.97 -2.34 27.05
N GLY A 741 8.97 -1.48 27.25
CA GLY A 741 8.74 -0.31 26.38
C GLY A 741 8.04 -0.65 25.05
N GLY A 742 7.96 0.36 24.17
CA GLY A 742 7.39 0.28 22.83
C GLY A 742 8.38 -0.21 21.77
N THR A 743 7.97 -0.14 20.51
CA THR A 743 8.66 -0.73 19.36
C THR A 743 9.07 0.38 18.39
N ASN A 744 10.28 0.92 18.55
CA ASN A 744 10.84 2.00 17.73
C ASN A 744 11.67 1.47 16.57
N ILE A 745 11.02 1.04 15.49
CA ILE A 745 11.70 0.41 14.34
C ILE A 745 12.47 1.44 13.49
N TYR A 746 11.83 2.56 13.17
CA TYR A 746 12.42 3.54 12.25
C TYR A 746 13.70 4.16 12.80
N ASP A 747 13.70 4.69 14.03
CA ASP A 747 14.88 5.39 14.54
C ASP A 747 16.06 4.44 14.68
N SER A 748 15.79 3.18 15.05
CA SER A 748 16.80 2.13 15.22
C SER A 748 17.48 1.73 13.93
N LEU A 749 16.73 1.56 12.84
CA LEU A 749 17.31 1.29 11.52
C LEU A 749 17.95 2.54 10.92
N ALA A 750 17.30 3.70 11.06
CA ALA A 750 17.78 4.96 10.53
C ALA A 750 19.13 5.36 11.15
N GLU A 751 19.33 5.13 12.45
CA GLU A 751 20.61 5.41 13.12
C GLU A 751 21.75 4.58 12.52
N VAL A 752 21.53 3.27 12.32
CA VAL A 752 22.54 2.38 11.73
C VAL A 752 22.82 2.73 10.27
N LEU A 753 21.79 3.01 9.48
CA LEU A 753 21.94 3.39 8.08
C LEU A 753 22.68 4.71 7.89
N LYS A 754 22.39 5.71 8.76
CA LYS A 754 23.03 7.03 8.73
C LYS A 754 24.48 7.00 9.20
N ALA A 755 24.84 6.08 10.09
CA ALA A 755 26.23 5.91 10.50
C ALA A 755 27.12 5.50 9.31
N GLY A 756 26.60 4.68 8.38
CA GLY A 756 27.31 4.28 7.17
C GLY A 756 28.52 3.36 7.41
N GLU A 757 28.55 2.70 8.57
CA GLU A 757 29.71 1.92 9.02
C GLU A 757 29.54 0.40 8.83
N VAL A 758 28.36 -0.05 8.43
CA VAL A 758 28.03 -1.46 8.16
C VAL A 758 27.48 -1.62 6.74
N ASP A 759 27.61 -2.82 6.19
CA ASP A 759 27.04 -3.19 4.89
C ASP A 759 25.87 -4.20 5.02
N THR A 760 25.69 -4.79 6.21
CA THR A 760 24.65 -5.80 6.49
C THR A 760 24.02 -5.57 7.86
N ILE A 761 22.69 -5.59 7.91
CA ILE A 761 21.89 -5.51 9.13
C ILE A 761 21.10 -6.81 9.29
N PHE A 762 21.16 -7.39 10.50
CA PHE A 762 20.21 -8.40 10.96
C PHE A 762 19.23 -7.74 11.92
N PHE A 763 18.01 -7.51 11.45
CA PHE A 763 16.94 -6.85 12.19
C PHE A 763 15.96 -7.87 12.77
N LEU A 764 15.97 -8.04 14.08
CA LEU A 764 15.07 -8.93 14.80
C LEU A 764 13.97 -8.11 15.47
N SER A 765 12.70 -8.38 15.15
CA SER A 765 11.55 -7.76 15.81
C SER A 765 10.32 -8.67 15.77
N ASP A 766 9.49 -8.57 16.80
CA ASP A 766 8.27 -9.34 16.96
C ASP A 766 7.02 -8.47 16.97
N GLY A 767 7.09 -7.23 16.47
CA GLY A 767 6.07 -6.22 16.72
C GLY A 767 5.74 -5.32 15.54
N ALA A 768 4.57 -4.69 15.62
CA ALA A 768 4.22 -3.53 14.82
C ALA A 768 4.86 -2.27 15.46
N PRO A 769 5.37 -1.32 14.66
CA PRO A 769 5.91 -0.07 15.17
C PRO A 769 4.88 0.61 16.09
N SER A 770 5.32 1.03 17.28
CA SER A 770 4.47 1.74 18.25
C SER A 770 5.10 3.03 18.75
N MET A 771 6.41 3.21 18.55
CA MET A 771 7.18 4.38 18.95
C MET A 771 8.11 4.83 17.82
N GLY A 772 8.65 6.04 17.94
CA GLY A 772 9.67 6.59 17.05
C GLY A 772 9.21 7.77 16.21
N THR A 773 10.15 8.36 15.46
CA THR A 773 9.89 9.48 14.55
C THR A 773 8.77 9.18 13.57
N PHE A 774 8.72 7.95 13.06
CA PHE A 774 7.63 7.42 12.24
C PHE A 774 7.11 6.12 12.86
N VAL A 775 5.80 6.07 13.08
CA VAL A 775 5.08 4.90 13.63
C VAL A 775 4.26 4.20 12.54
N ASP A 776 4.10 4.83 11.39
CA ASP A 776 3.33 4.32 10.27
C ASP A 776 4.17 3.37 9.39
N PRO A 777 3.91 2.04 9.36
CA PRO A 777 4.65 1.07 8.55
C PRO A 777 5.03 1.49 7.13
N GLU A 778 4.11 2.05 6.34
CA GLU A 778 4.41 2.50 4.98
C GLU A 778 5.43 3.63 4.97
N ARG A 779 5.24 4.64 5.81
CA ARG A 779 6.23 5.71 5.95
C ARG A 779 7.58 5.19 6.42
N ILE A 780 7.62 4.18 7.30
CA ILE A 780 8.87 3.53 7.70
C ILE A 780 9.50 2.82 6.50
N LEU A 781 8.74 2.05 5.72
CA LEU A 781 9.24 1.39 4.53
C LEU A 781 9.78 2.41 3.51
N GLU A 782 9.00 3.45 3.21
CA GLU A 782 9.37 4.54 2.30
C GLU A 782 10.66 5.23 2.76
N GLU A 783 10.75 5.63 4.03
CA GLU A 783 11.92 6.37 4.54
C GLU A 783 13.15 5.49 4.77
N ILE A 784 12.98 4.22 5.15
CA ILE A 784 14.10 3.27 5.24
C ILE A 784 14.62 2.94 3.84
N LEU A 785 13.75 2.69 2.86
CA LEU A 785 14.16 2.52 1.46
C LEU A 785 14.89 3.77 0.97
N ARG A 786 14.35 4.97 1.29
CA ARG A 786 14.99 6.25 0.98
C ARG A 786 16.39 6.28 1.61
N LEU A 787 16.57 6.07 2.91
CA LEU A 787 17.91 6.06 3.52
C LEU A 787 18.83 5.01 2.87
N ASN A 788 18.30 3.83 2.58
CA ASN A 788 19.09 2.72 2.06
C ASN A 788 19.47 2.84 0.57
N GLN A 789 18.81 3.70 -0.21
CA GLN A 789 19.28 4.11 -1.54
C GLN A 789 20.66 4.80 -1.46
N GLU A 790 20.99 5.46 -0.35
CA GLU A 790 22.31 6.06 -0.11
C GLU A 790 23.28 5.07 0.54
N SER A 791 22.80 4.32 1.55
CA SER A 791 23.66 3.44 2.36
C SER A 791 23.99 2.09 1.70
N GLN A 792 23.15 1.59 0.78
CA GLN A 792 23.34 0.33 0.04
C GLN A 792 23.49 -0.93 0.93
N VAL A 793 22.91 -0.89 2.13
CA VAL A 793 22.97 -1.93 3.15
C VAL A 793 21.94 -3.03 2.88
N THR A 794 22.36 -4.28 3.05
CA THR A 794 21.43 -5.42 3.03
C THR A 794 20.75 -5.56 4.39
N ILE A 795 19.41 -5.58 4.43
CA ILE A 795 18.65 -5.68 5.70
C ILE A 795 17.91 -7.02 5.75
N HIS A 796 18.45 -8.00 6.44
CA HIS A 796 17.75 -9.24 6.75
C HIS A 796 16.80 -9.00 7.92
N THR A 797 15.56 -9.51 7.83
CA THR A 797 14.55 -9.34 8.86
C THR A 797 14.15 -10.68 9.45
N ILE A 798 14.05 -10.74 10.77
CA ILE A 798 13.74 -11.96 11.52
C ILE A 798 12.56 -11.66 12.44
N SER A 799 11.45 -12.36 12.20
CA SER A 799 10.28 -12.32 13.07
C SER A 799 10.22 -13.55 13.95
N VAL A 800 9.93 -13.37 15.24
CA VAL A 800 9.87 -14.48 16.21
C VAL A 800 8.42 -14.84 16.53
N GLY A 801 8.03 -16.08 16.24
CA GLY A 801 6.74 -16.67 16.62
C GLY A 801 5.54 -16.40 15.69
N PHE A 802 5.66 -15.51 14.69
CA PHE A 802 4.60 -15.30 13.68
C PHE A 802 5.13 -14.62 12.42
N SER A 803 4.35 -14.66 11.33
CA SER A 803 4.68 -14.00 10.07
C SER A 803 4.26 -12.52 10.05
N SER A 804 5.13 -11.62 9.57
CA SER A 804 4.91 -10.18 9.47
C SER A 804 5.17 -9.70 8.04
N THR A 805 4.11 -9.26 7.36
CA THR A 805 4.21 -8.69 6.00
C THR A 805 5.05 -7.43 5.95
N PHE A 806 5.02 -6.61 7.01
CA PHE A 806 5.88 -5.42 7.12
C PHE A 806 7.37 -5.80 7.16
N MET A 807 7.74 -6.82 7.94
CA MET A 807 9.13 -7.29 8.02
C MET A 807 9.59 -7.92 6.70
N GLU A 808 8.70 -8.67 6.05
CA GLU A 808 8.92 -9.25 4.73
C GLU A 808 9.19 -8.17 3.68
N GLN A 809 8.29 -7.18 3.56
CA GLN A 809 8.47 -6.04 2.66
C GLN A 809 9.75 -5.24 3.00
N LEU A 810 10.06 -5.07 4.29
CA LEU A 810 11.26 -4.39 4.73
C LEU A 810 12.52 -5.11 4.28
N ALA A 811 12.57 -6.45 4.35
CA ALA A 811 13.69 -7.22 3.84
C ALA A 811 13.75 -7.16 2.30
N ASP A 812 12.63 -7.41 1.63
CA ASP A 812 12.53 -7.49 0.17
C ASP A 812 13.01 -6.20 -0.50
N GLN A 813 12.47 -5.05 -0.08
CA GLN A 813 12.89 -3.74 -0.63
C GLN A 813 14.34 -3.35 -0.26
N ASN A 814 14.92 -4.01 0.75
CA ASN A 814 16.29 -3.76 1.21
C ASN A 814 17.21 -4.95 0.95
N ARG A 815 16.88 -5.78 -0.06
CA ARG A 815 17.77 -6.81 -0.61
C ARG A 815 18.15 -7.91 0.39
N GLY A 816 17.42 -8.02 1.49
CA GLY A 816 17.65 -9.00 2.53
C GLY A 816 16.66 -10.15 2.47
N SER A 817 16.81 -11.06 3.42
CA SER A 817 15.96 -12.25 3.54
C SER A 817 15.04 -12.10 4.73
N TYR A 818 13.81 -12.60 4.57
CA TYR A 818 12.84 -12.66 5.64
C TYR A 818 12.76 -14.06 6.26
N ILE A 819 12.86 -14.15 7.58
CA ILE A 819 12.79 -15.40 8.33
C ILE A 819 11.72 -15.34 9.42
N VAL A 820 11.01 -16.45 9.58
CA VAL A 820 10.15 -16.72 10.73
C VAL A 820 10.84 -17.73 11.64
N ALA A 821 11.25 -17.28 12.83
CA ALA A 821 11.87 -18.11 13.85
C ALA A 821 10.83 -18.67 14.84
N GLY A 822 11.01 -19.91 15.30
CA GLY A 822 10.18 -20.56 16.31
C GLY A 822 8.79 -20.98 15.80
N ARG A 823 8.75 -21.69 14.66
CA ARG A 823 7.56 -22.38 14.16
C ARG A 823 7.50 -23.82 14.64
#